data_AF-A0AAQ6A553-F1
#
_entry.id   AF-A0AAQ6A553-F1
#
_cell.length_a   1.000
_cell.length_b   1.000
_cell.length_c   1.000
_cell.angle_alpha   90.00
_cell.angle_beta   90.00
_cell.angle_gamma   90.00
#
_symmetry.space_group_name_H-M   'P 1'
#
loop_
_entity.id
_entity.type
_entity.pdbx_description
1 polymer ?
#
loop_
_entity_poly.entity_id
_entity_poly.type
_entity_poly.pdbx_seq_one_letter_code
_entity_poly.pdbx_strand_id
1 'polypeptide(L)'
;MAGRKSPGVLVLHILSLLCATSLCLTYSHVRLLLSLTDYDVDGGRDLDIFDINEEAGLNLVEGDIVLDKRQTRNSIIGDEYRWPTMIPYYMEDDLEINAKGVILKAFEQYRLKSCIDFKPWSGEANYISIFKGSGCFSSVGNRHVGKQRLSIGTNCDRIATIEHEFLHALGFWHEQSRADRDDYVKIMWDRISEGKEHNFNTYDDTTSSSLGVPYDYGSMMHYSKNAFRNGTEPTIVTKIPAFSDVIGQRMEFSDSDLLKLHRLYNCTQGSTFLDSCDFERENICGMVQGQGDKADWVRVAKAAGGPDTDYSNLGKCTGSGYFMHFSTGTANTGDTALLESRLLYPIRGYQCLQFFYYNSAGASDTLKIYVREYDKANPNGKLRFIKTIDGSPQELWQLHHVSLDTKTKFRVVFEGTKVGSGSSAGGLSLDDINLSETTCPEFIWRVKNFSHVMDNTPANTAIYSPPFTSKEGYTFQMKLYPNGTEGYPGELSAYANLVAREGDTGQKWPCPWKQMTMMLMDQNPHIQKRMSNQRSVTTDPNMKASGSDQFFWDDPRKVGVEVTDVDGSKYFRGPGYGTAVYLTHLRAKSRDFIKGGDAIFLLTMEESIRSFTDIYVITLDIFRIFFGKIFTLFLKILTRIFLPNLGDF
;
A
#
# COMPACT_ATOMS: atom_id res chain seq x y z
N MET A 1 5.12 94.30 3.75
CA MET A 1 4.56 93.22 4.57
C MET A 1 4.72 91.92 3.81
N ALA A 2 5.25 90.88 4.47
CA ALA A 2 5.25 89.43 4.14
C ALA A 2 5.33 89.02 2.65
N GLY A 3 6.34 88.30 2.13
CA GLY A 3 7.23 87.32 2.72
C GLY A 3 6.98 85.95 2.07
N ARG A 4 7.91 85.43 1.26
CA ARG A 4 8.35 84.01 1.22
C ARG A 4 9.39 83.79 0.12
N LYS A 5 10.60 83.41 0.55
CA LYS A 5 11.66 82.81 -0.27
C LYS A 5 11.35 81.31 -0.43
N SER A 6 11.58 80.78 -1.63
CA SER A 6 11.60 79.34 -1.93
C SER A 6 12.94 78.72 -1.53
N PRO A 7 12.99 77.55 -0.87
CA PRO A 7 14.17 76.71 -0.86
C PRO A 7 13.95 75.50 -1.78
N GLY A 8 14.45 75.60 -3.01
CA GLY A 8 14.98 74.44 -3.71
C GLY A 8 16.32 74.07 -3.10
N VAL A 9 16.69 72.78 -3.15
CA VAL A 9 17.90 72.17 -2.52
C VAL A 9 17.65 71.60 -1.11
N LEU A 10 16.63 70.75 -0.96
CA LEU A 10 16.63 69.67 0.04
C LEU A 10 15.91 68.39 -0.43
N VAL A 11 15.63 68.26 -1.73
CA VAL A 11 14.90 67.10 -2.27
C VAL A 11 15.80 66.14 -3.06
N LEU A 12 16.99 66.59 -3.52
CA LEU A 12 17.85 65.76 -4.36
C LEU A 12 18.72 64.73 -3.59
N HIS A 13 18.92 64.89 -2.27
CA HIS A 13 19.70 63.93 -1.47
C HIS A 13 18.87 62.86 -0.75
N ILE A 14 17.54 63.03 -0.67
CA ILE A 14 16.65 62.00 -0.12
C ILE A 14 16.22 61.01 -1.22
N LEU A 15 16.14 61.45 -2.48
CA LEU A 15 15.81 60.56 -3.60
C LEU A 15 16.92 59.59 -4.01
N SER A 16 18.20 59.90 -3.79
CA SER A 16 19.29 58.95 -4.11
C SER A 16 19.46 57.84 -3.07
N LEU A 17 19.16 58.11 -1.79
CA LEU A 17 19.17 57.08 -0.73
C LEU A 17 17.95 56.14 -0.79
N LEU A 18 16.79 56.65 -1.23
CA LEU A 18 15.59 55.82 -1.44
C LEU A 18 15.68 54.94 -2.69
N CYS A 19 16.45 55.35 -3.71
CA CYS A 19 16.66 54.52 -4.90
C CYS A 19 17.62 53.35 -4.64
N ALA A 20 18.67 53.55 -3.82
CA ALA A 20 19.60 52.48 -3.45
C ALA A 20 19.00 51.44 -2.48
N THR A 21 18.05 51.85 -1.62
CA THR A 21 17.33 50.93 -0.73
C THR A 21 16.20 50.18 -1.45
N SER A 22 15.55 50.79 -2.45
CA SER A 22 14.53 50.12 -3.28
C SER A 22 15.14 49.09 -4.27
N LEU A 23 16.36 49.33 -4.77
CA LEU A 23 17.08 48.36 -5.61
C LEU A 23 17.77 47.23 -4.82
N CYS A 24 18.06 47.39 -3.52
CA CYS A 24 18.54 46.30 -2.67
C CYS A 24 17.40 45.45 -2.06
N LEU A 25 16.24 46.05 -1.79
CA LEU A 25 15.05 45.32 -1.30
C LEU A 25 14.36 44.49 -2.39
N THR A 26 14.67 44.72 -3.65
CA THR A 26 14.17 43.91 -4.77
C THR A 26 15.10 42.75 -5.12
N TYR A 27 16.35 42.68 -4.65
CA TYR A 27 17.20 41.50 -4.86
C TYR A 27 17.02 40.44 -3.78
N SER A 28 16.63 40.83 -2.56
CA SER A 28 16.34 39.91 -1.44
C SER A 28 14.88 39.47 -1.36
N HIS A 29 13.93 40.19 -1.98
CA HIS A 29 12.53 39.75 -2.16
C HIS A 29 12.21 39.22 -3.56
N VAL A 30 13.15 39.26 -4.51
CA VAL A 30 13.14 38.45 -5.74
C VAL A 30 13.95 37.15 -5.54
N ARG A 31 14.03 36.64 -4.30
CA ARG A 31 13.63 35.24 -4.05
C ARG A 31 12.11 35.17 -4.15
N LEU A 32 11.63 35.54 -5.33
CA LEU A 32 10.27 35.38 -5.76
C LEU A 32 10.01 33.89 -5.64
N LEU A 33 9.02 33.53 -4.81
CA LEU A 33 8.18 32.35 -4.91
C LEU A 33 8.39 31.55 -6.22
N LEU A 34 9.46 30.76 -6.29
CA LEU A 34 9.30 29.42 -6.83
C LEU A 34 8.42 28.77 -5.77
N SER A 35 7.09 28.91 -5.92
CA SER A 35 6.22 28.09 -5.10
C SER A 35 6.73 26.68 -5.32
N LEU A 36 7.11 26.03 -4.23
CA LEU A 36 7.35 24.59 -4.19
C LEU A 36 6.03 23.97 -4.63
N THR A 37 5.84 23.91 -5.93
CA THR A 37 4.66 23.37 -6.58
C THR A 37 4.77 21.89 -6.34
N ASP A 38 3.75 21.35 -5.68
CA ASP A 38 3.66 19.92 -5.60
C ASP A 38 3.60 19.37 -7.02
N TYR A 39 4.33 18.29 -7.27
CA TYR A 39 4.27 17.57 -8.51
C TYR A 39 3.13 16.56 -8.44
N ASP A 40 2.11 16.78 -9.26
CA ASP A 40 1.01 15.85 -9.45
C ASP A 40 1.34 14.86 -10.58
N VAL A 41 1.52 13.59 -10.22
CA VAL A 41 1.83 12.51 -11.16
C VAL A 41 0.70 12.26 -12.15
N ASP A 42 -0.52 12.62 -11.78
CA ASP A 42 -1.69 12.42 -12.64
C ASP A 42 -1.95 13.66 -13.52
N GLY A 43 -1.10 14.69 -13.44
CA GLY A 43 -1.23 15.92 -14.23
C GLY A 43 -2.57 16.63 -14.03
N GLY A 44 -3.20 16.45 -12.88
CA GLY A 44 -4.50 16.99 -12.58
C GLY A 44 -5.66 16.22 -13.24
N ARG A 45 -5.53 14.92 -13.52
CA ARG A 45 -6.56 14.16 -14.21
C ARG A 45 -6.75 12.80 -13.58
N ASP A 46 -7.98 12.45 -13.21
CA ASP A 46 -8.31 11.08 -12.81
C ASP A 46 -8.50 10.22 -14.06
N LEU A 47 -7.38 9.79 -14.66
CA LEU A 47 -7.40 8.89 -15.81
C LEU A 47 -7.49 7.44 -15.35
N ASP A 48 -8.47 6.73 -15.90
CA ASP A 48 -8.57 5.28 -15.81
C ASP A 48 -7.73 4.62 -16.92
N ILE A 49 -7.58 3.30 -16.86
CA ILE A 49 -6.83 2.48 -17.83
C ILE A 49 -7.27 2.79 -19.26
N PHE A 50 -8.57 2.88 -19.49
CA PHE A 50 -9.17 3.12 -20.80
C PHE A 50 -8.85 4.51 -21.36
N ASP A 51 -8.80 5.53 -20.49
CA ASP A 51 -8.47 6.90 -20.87
C ASP A 51 -6.98 6.99 -21.27
N ILE A 52 -6.10 6.33 -20.49
CA ILE A 52 -4.65 6.26 -20.78
C ILE A 52 -4.42 5.60 -22.15
N ASN A 53 -5.11 4.49 -22.42
CA ASN A 53 -4.96 3.76 -23.68
C ASN A 53 -5.56 4.50 -24.88
N GLU A 54 -6.67 5.21 -24.68
CA GLU A 54 -7.28 6.05 -25.70
C GLU A 54 -6.36 7.22 -26.09
N GLU A 55 -5.73 7.88 -25.11
CA GLU A 55 -4.74 8.95 -25.35
C GLU A 55 -3.47 8.44 -26.02
N ALA A 56 -3.09 7.20 -25.72
CA ALA A 56 -2.01 6.49 -26.43
C ALA A 56 -2.38 6.11 -27.87
N GLY A 57 -3.63 6.33 -28.30
CA GLY A 57 -4.11 6.00 -29.64
C GLY A 57 -4.24 4.49 -29.88
N LEU A 58 -4.36 3.71 -28.80
CA LEU A 58 -4.50 2.26 -28.91
C LEU A 58 -5.94 1.89 -29.29
N ASN A 59 -6.05 0.90 -30.17
CA ASN A 59 -7.34 0.31 -30.55
C ASN A 59 -7.37 -1.17 -30.14
N LEU A 60 -7.31 -1.38 -28.83
CA LEU A 60 -7.37 -2.69 -28.19
C LEU A 60 -8.83 -3.08 -27.94
N VAL A 61 -9.07 -4.39 -27.82
CA VAL A 61 -10.41 -4.87 -27.47
C VAL A 61 -10.70 -4.44 -26.05
N GLU A 62 -11.88 -3.86 -25.84
CA GLU A 62 -12.26 -3.33 -24.53
C GLU A 62 -11.20 -2.39 -23.93
N GLY A 63 -10.48 -1.66 -24.78
CA GLY A 63 -9.52 -0.64 -24.35
C GLY A 63 -8.14 -1.15 -23.93
N ASP A 64 -8.01 -2.34 -23.35
CA ASP A 64 -6.77 -2.86 -22.76
C ASP A 64 -6.53 -4.37 -22.98
N ILE A 65 -7.38 -5.04 -23.76
CA ILE A 65 -7.20 -6.46 -24.09
C ILE A 65 -6.52 -6.60 -25.46
N VAL A 66 -5.34 -7.24 -25.44
CA VAL A 66 -4.65 -7.66 -26.66
C VAL A 66 -5.19 -9.02 -27.11
N LEU A 67 -5.77 -9.05 -28.31
CA LEU A 67 -6.14 -10.31 -28.96
C LEU A 67 -5.00 -10.87 -29.84
N ASP A 68 -4.72 -12.18 -29.71
CA ASP A 68 -3.85 -12.92 -30.62
C ASP A 68 -4.60 -13.26 -31.92
N LYS A 69 -3.90 -13.34 -33.06
CA LYS A 69 -4.45 -13.74 -34.37
C LYS A 69 -5.05 -15.15 -34.35
N ARG A 70 -4.68 -15.98 -33.37
CA ARG A 70 -5.25 -17.32 -33.12
C ARG A 70 -6.50 -17.31 -32.25
N GLN A 71 -6.85 -16.18 -31.63
CA GLN A 71 -8.17 -16.02 -31.04
C GLN A 71 -9.18 -15.83 -32.16
N THR A 72 -9.96 -16.87 -32.46
CA THR A 72 -11.36 -16.62 -32.81
C THR A 72 -11.94 -15.74 -31.71
N ARG A 73 -12.71 -14.71 -32.04
CA ARG A 73 -13.20 -13.62 -31.17
C ARG A 73 -13.98 -14.06 -29.90
N ASN A 74 -14.01 -15.35 -29.58
CA ASN A 74 -14.93 -16.03 -28.67
C ASN A 74 -14.23 -17.03 -27.72
N SER A 75 -13.15 -16.67 -27.01
CA SER A 75 -12.68 -17.56 -25.92
C SER A 75 -12.02 -16.80 -24.78
N ILE A 76 -12.41 -17.08 -23.52
CA ILE A 76 -11.74 -18.12 -22.71
C ILE A 76 -12.72 -18.80 -21.71
N ILE A 77 -13.14 -20.00 -22.10
CA ILE A 77 -13.44 -21.13 -21.22
C ILE A 77 -12.50 -22.24 -21.70
N GLY A 78 -11.64 -22.75 -20.83
CA GLY A 78 -10.69 -23.81 -21.18
C GLY A 78 -9.54 -23.90 -20.17
N ASP A 79 -9.30 -25.10 -19.63
CA ASP A 79 -8.22 -25.36 -18.68
C ASP A 79 -6.84 -25.13 -19.31
N GLU A 80 -6.75 -25.24 -20.64
CA GLU A 80 -5.55 -24.98 -21.41
C GLU A 80 -5.09 -23.53 -21.31
N TYR A 81 -5.97 -22.55 -21.09
CA TYR A 81 -5.57 -21.14 -20.99
C TYR A 81 -5.17 -20.72 -19.58
N ARG A 82 -5.07 -21.65 -18.64
CA ARG A 82 -4.67 -21.35 -17.26
C ARG A 82 -3.15 -21.29 -17.14
N TRP A 83 -2.67 -20.32 -16.37
CA TRP A 83 -1.31 -20.36 -15.85
C TRP A 83 -1.18 -21.43 -14.73
N PRO A 84 0.03 -21.95 -14.46
CA PRO A 84 0.29 -22.56 -13.16
C PRO A 84 0.05 -21.55 -12.03
N THR A 85 -0.26 -22.03 -10.82
CA THR A 85 -0.45 -21.15 -9.64
C THR A 85 0.80 -20.36 -9.30
N MET A 86 2.00 -20.84 -9.65
CA MET A 86 3.25 -20.10 -9.56
C MET A 86 3.66 -19.59 -10.94
N ILE A 87 3.39 -18.31 -11.20
CA ILE A 87 3.56 -17.65 -12.49
C ILE A 87 5.00 -17.14 -12.65
N PRO A 88 5.74 -17.59 -13.68
CA PRO A 88 7.05 -17.03 -14.00
C PRO A 88 6.88 -15.63 -14.60
N TYR A 89 7.62 -14.64 -14.07
CA TYR A 89 7.61 -13.27 -14.58
C TYR A 89 9.02 -12.76 -14.88
N TYR A 90 9.11 -11.82 -15.81
CA TYR A 90 10.32 -11.06 -16.10
C TYR A 90 9.96 -9.57 -16.17
N MET A 91 10.67 -8.74 -15.41
CA MET A 91 10.53 -7.28 -15.47
C MET A 91 11.59 -6.73 -16.41
N GLU A 92 11.17 -6.16 -17.53
CA GLU A 92 12.09 -5.54 -18.48
C GLU A 92 12.76 -4.28 -17.88
N ASP A 93 13.91 -3.90 -18.45
CA ASP A 93 14.72 -2.80 -17.95
C ASP A 93 14.08 -1.43 -18.18
N ASP A 94 13.18 -1.32 -19.15
CA ASP A 94 12.48 -0.09 -19.54
C ASP A 94 11.39 0.34 -18.56
N LEU A 95 10.97 -0.55 -17.64
CA LEU A 95 10.03 -0.23 -16.59
C LEU A 95 10.56 0.86 -15.66
N GLU A 96 9.69 1.81 -15.33
CA GLU A 96 9.97 2.82 -14.33
C GLU A 96 10.22 2.16 -12.97
N ILE A 97 11.15 2.72 -12.20
CA ILE A 97 11.54 2.14 -10.91
C ILE A 97 10.35 2.14 -9.94
N ASN A 98 9.46 3.14 -10.02
CA ASN A 98 8.22 3.13 -9.24
C ASN A 98 7.34 1.94 -9.63
N ALA A 99 7.10 1.72 -10.94
CA ALA A 99 6.33 0.61 -11.45
C ALA A 99 6.88 -0.75 -10.98
N LYS A 100 8.21 -0.97 -11.02
CA LYS A 100 8.83 -2.21 -10.51
C LYS A 100 8.46 -2.48 -9.05
N GLY A 101 8.55 -1.46 -8.18
CA GLY A 101 8.16 -1.59 -6.78
C GLY A 101 6.66 -1.85 -6.59
N VAL A 102 5.80 -1.16 -7.35
CA VAL A 102 4.34 -1.34 -7.26
C VAL A 102 3.90 -2.71 -7.77
N ILE A 103 4.54 -3.25 -8.83
CA ILE A 103 4.26 -4.61 -9.31
C ILE A 103 4.53 -5.65 -8.23
N LEU A 104 5.64 -5.51 -7.48
CA LEU A 104 5.94 -6.43 -6.38
C LEU A 104 4.94 -6.31 -5.23
N LYS A 105 4.40 -5.11 -4.96
CA LYS A 105 3.31 -4.91 -4.00
C LYS A 105 2.02 -5.57 -4.47
N ALA A 106 1.69 -5.49 -5.77
CA ALA A 106 0.55 -6.22 -6.34
C ALA A 106 0.73 -7.74 -6.19
N PHE A 107 1.94 -8.28 -6.40
CA PHE A 107 2.23 -9.68 -6.14
C PHE A 107 2.01 -10.07 -4.67
N GLU A 108 2.33 -9.20 -3.72
CA GLU A 108 2.01 -9.43 -2.31
C GLU A 108 0.50 -9.46 -2.03
N GLN A 109 -0.32 -8.69 -2.76
CA GLN A 109 -1.78 -8.77 -2.63
C GLN A 109 -2.34 -10.08 -3.19
N TYR A 110 -1.88 -10.51 -4.37
CA TYR A 110 -2.21 -11.83 -4.90
C TYR A 110 -1.84 -12.96 -3.93
N ARG A 111 -0.63 -12.89 -3.35
CA ARG A 111 -0.15 -13.85 -2.35
C ARG A 111 -1.01 -13.85 -1.09
N LEU A 112 -1.40 -12.68 -0.61
CA LEU A 112 -2.20 -12.53 0.60
C LEU A 112 -3.63 -13.02 0.39
N LYS A 113 -4.20 -12.81 -0.80
CA LYS A 113 -5.64 -12.98 -1.04
C LYS A 113 -5.98 -14.19 -1.90
N SER A 114 -4.99 -14.87 -2.48
CA SER A 114 -5.20 -16.04 -3.33
C SER A 114 -4.04 -17.04 -3.24
N CYS A 115 -4.21 -18.18 -3.90
CA CYS A 115 -3.15 -19.18 -4.07
C CYS A 115 -2.21 -18.89 -5.25
N ILE A 116 -2.42 -17.76 -5.96
CA ILE A 116 -1.53 -17.32 -7.04
C ILE A 116 -0.28 -16.69 -6.44
N ASP A 117 0.86 -17.12 -6.95
CA ASP A 117 2.19 -16.63 -6.59
C ASP A 117 3.01 -16.35 -7.86
N PHE A 118 4.09 -15.60 -7.69
CA PHE A 118 4.95 -15.11 -8.75
C PHE A 118 6.41 -15.42 -8.44
N LYS A 119 7.14 -15.91 -9.44
CA LYS A 119 8.59 -16.12 -9.33
C LYS A 119 9.33 -15.51 -10.52
N PRO A 120 10.58 -15.05 -10.34
CA PRO A 120 11.42 -14.66 -11.47
C PRO A 120 11.55 -15.81 -12.46
N TRP A 121 11.41 -15.50 -13.75
CA TRP A 121 11.58 -16.45 -14.83
C TRP A 121 12.99 -17.04 -14.84
N SER A 122 13.06 -18.37 -14.95
CA SER A 122 14.29 -19.16 -14.83
C SER A 122 14.46 -20.19 -15.96
N GLY A 123 13.69 -20.04 -17.05
CA GLY A 123 13.72 -20.91 -18.23
C GLY A 123 12.42 -21.67 -18.48
N GLU A 124 11.33 -21.36 -17.76
CA GLU A 124 10.01 -21.90 -18.03
C GLU A 124 9.55 -21.56 -19.46
N ALA A 125 8.83 -22.50 -20.09
CA ALA A 125 8.43 -22.39 -21.49
C ALA A 125 7.56 -21.16 -21.77
N ASN A 126 6.66 -20.82 -20.84
CA ASN A 126 5.79 -19.64 -20.91
C ASN A 126 6.02 -18.78 -19.66
N TYR A 127 6.02 -17.46 -19.84
CA TYR A 127 6.18 -16.49 -18.76
C TYR A 127 5.59 -15.13 -19.14
N ILE A 128 5.30 -14.30 -18.13
CA ILE A 128 4.84 -12.93 -18.34
C ILE A 128 6.04 -11.97 -18.36
N SER A 129 6.24 -11.29 -19.47
CA SER A 129 7.23 -10.21 -19.65
C SER A 129 6.54 -8.87 -19.47
N ILE A 130 6.85 -8.21 -18.36
CA ILE A 130 6.29 -6.94 -17.95
C ILE A 130 7.21 -5.84 -18.45
N PHE A 131 6.68 -4.91 -19.25
CA PHE A 131 7.50 -3.90 -19.93
C PHE A 131 6.78 -2.55 -19.96
N LYS A 132 7.54 -1.48 -20.24
CA LYS A 132 6.97 -0.15 -20.43
C LYS A 132 6.48 0.04 -21.87
N GLY A 133 5.22 -0.28 -22.12
CA GLY A 133 4.57 0.02 -23.40
C GLY A 133 3.87 1.37 -23.42
N SER A 134 3.14 1.61 -24.51
CA SER A 134 2.23 2.75 -24.63
C SER A 134 0.89 2.30 -24.05
N GLY A 135 0.53 2.76 -22.85
CA GLY A 135 -0.66 2.33 -22.13
C GLY A 135 -0.50 1.10 -21.22
N CYS A 136 -1.60 0.67 -20.63
CA CYS A 136 -1.71 -0.49 -19.73
C CYS A 136 -2.53 -1.56 -20.44
N PHE A 137 -2.00 -2.76 -20.64
CA PHE A 137 -2.75 -3.81 -21.32
C PHE A 137 -2.15 -5.20 -21.13
N SER A 138 -2.99 -6.20 -21.35
CA SER A 138 -2.65 -7.61 -21.20
C SER A 138 -3.41 -8.48 -22.19
N SER A 139 -2.94 -9.71 -22.37
CA SER A 139 -3.73 -10.75 -23.05
C SER A 139 -4.57 -11.49 -22.03
N VAL A 140 -5.77 -11.93 -22.42
CA VAL A 140 -6.59 -12.77 -21.54
C VAL A 140 -6.05 -14.20 -21.52
N GLY A 141 -5.70 -14.71 -20.33
CA GLY A 141 -5.19 -16.08 -20.10
C GLY A 141 -3.74 -16.33 -20.57
N ASN A 142 -3.24 -17.54 -20.29
CA ASN A 142 -1.97 -18.05 -20.80
C ASN A 142 -2.11 -18.40 -22.29
N ARG A 143 -1.46 -17.63 -23.16
CA ARG A 143 -1.55 -17.80 -24.62
C ARG A 143 -0.63 -18.88 -25.17
N HIS A 144 0.26 -19.46 -24.35
CA HIS A 144 1.25 -20.45 -24.77
C HIS A 144 2.18 -19.99 -25.91
N VAL A 145 2.56 -18.70 -25.88
CA VAL A 145 3.40 -18.05 -26.90
C VAL A 145 4.86 -17.89 -26.46
N GLY A 146 5.23 -18.48 -25.33
CA GLY A 146 6.51 -18.24 -24.68
C GLY A 146 6.53 -16.93 -23.91
N LYS A 147 7.17 -15.90 -24.50
CA LYS A 147 7.22 -14.55 -23.93
C LYS A 147 5.89 -13.84 -24.14
N GLN A 148 4.99 -13.92 -23.17
CA GLN A 148 3.71 -13.19 -23.20
C GLN A 148 3.90 -11.80 -22.60
N ARG A 149 3.60 -10.74 -23.36
CA ARG A 149 3.85 -9.36 -22.94
C ARG A 149 2.67 -8.79 -22.15
N LEU A 150 2.96 -8.04 -21.10
CA LEU A 150 2.02 -7.25 -20.30
C LEU A 150 2.59 -5.83 -20.17
N SER A 151 1.84 -4.83 -20.59
CA SER A 151 2.29 -3.43 -20.60
C SER A 151 1.91 -2.74 -19.30
N ILE A 152 2.90 -2.17 -18.61
CA ILE A 152 2.71 -1.17 -17.56
C ILE A 152 3.43 0.09 -18.02
N GLY A 153 2.71 0.91 -18.80
CA GLY A 153 3.21 2.16 -19.35
C GLY A 153 3.22 3.32 -18.36
N THR A 154 3.43 4.53 -18.88
CA THR A 154 3.30 5.77 -18.10
C THR A 154 1.87 5.91 -17.58
N ASN A 155 1.74 6.32 -16.31
CA ASN A 155 0.49 6.43 -15.54
C ASN A 155 -0.20 5.09 -15.17
N CYS A 156 0.41 3.95 -15.52
CA CYS A 156 -0.11 2.61 -15.18
C CYS A 156 0.46 2.04 -13.87
N ASP A 157 1.34 2.77 -13.19
CA ASP A 157 2.04 2.36 -11.97
C ASP A 157 1.19 2.50 -10.70
N ARG A 158 -0.10 2.18 -10.82
CA ARG A 158 -1.07 2.08 -9.73
C ARG A 158 -1.30 0.60 -9.40
N ILE A 159 -1.38 0.27 -8.11
CA ILE A 159 -1.48 -1.14 -7.68
C ILE A 159 -2.70 -1.84 -8.27
N ALA A 160 -3.88 -1.20 -8.24
CA ALA A 160 -5.11 -1.75 -8.80
C ALA A 160 -5.06 -1.90 -10.33
N THR A 161 -4.35 -1.01 -11.04
CA THR A 161 -4.12 -1.16 -12.48
C THR A 161 -3.29 -2.40 -12.76
N ILE A 162 -2.20 -2.61 -12.01
CA ILE A 162 -1.39 -3.82 -12.18
C ILE A 162 -2.19 -5.07 -11.82
N GLU A 163 -2.95 -5.05 -10.73
CA GLU A 163 -3.83 -6.17 -10.35
C GLU A 163 -4.83 -6.52 -11.46
N HIS A 164 -5.45 -5.50 -12.06
CA HIS A 164 -6.37 -5.61 -13.19
C HIS A 164 -5.72 -6.29 -14.42
N GLU A 165 -4.54 -5.82 -14.84
CA GLU A 165 -3.82 -6.42 -15.98
C GLU A 165 -3.39 -7.87 -15.73
N PHE A 166 -3.09 -8.21 -14.47
CA PHE A 166 -2.80 -9.58 -14.07
C PHE A 166 -4.07 -10.45 -14.00
N LEU A 167 -5.24 -9.90 -13.67
CA LEU A 167 -6.51 -10.63 -13.77
C LEU A 167 -6.83 -10.96 -15.23
N HIS A 168 -6.58 -10.04 -16.16
CA HIS A 168 -6.60 -10.37 -17.59
C HIS A 168 -5.66 -11.54 -17.89
N ALA A 169 -4.39 -11.46 -17.49
CA ALA A 169 -3.43 -12.54 -17.73
C ALA A 169 -3.86 -13.89 -17.12
N LEU A 170 -4.61 -13.87 -16.01
CA LEU A 170 -5.18 -15.05 -15.33
C LEU A 170 -6.45 -15.59 -15.99
N GLY A 171 -7.02 -14.88 -16.96
CA GLY A 171 -8.15 -15.36 -17.77
C GLY A 171 -9.46 -14.60 -17.56
N PHE A 172 -9.45 -13.45 -16.91
CA PHE A 172 -10.67 -12.67 -16.65
C PHE A 172 -10.90 -11.60 -17.73
N TRP A 173 -12.16 -11.49 -18.16
CA TRP A 173 -12.66 -10.38 -18.97
C TRP A 173 -13.28 -9.31 -18.05
N HIS A 174 -13.72 -8.20 -18.62
CA HIS A 174 -14.41 -7.17 -17.85
C HIS A 174 -15.80 -7.61 -17.38
N GLU A 175 -16.22 -7.07 -16.23
CA GLU A 175 -17.51 -7.38 -15.61
C GLU A 175 -18.69 -6.84 -16.44
N GLN A 176 -18.55 -5.65 -17.04
CA GLN A 176 -19.58 -5.10 -17.93
C GLN A 176 -19.65 -5.77 -19.30
N SER A 177 -18.90 -6.84 -19.53
CA SER A 177 -18.95 -7.62 -20.78
C SER A 177 -19.68 -8.97 -20.58
N ARG A 178 -20.19 -9.23 -19.37
CA ARG A 178 -20.99 -10.42 -19.06
C ARG A 178 -22.26 -10.52 -19.91
N ALA A 179 -22.67 -11.76 -20.21
CA ALA A 179 -23.89 -12.07 -20.95
C ALA A 179 -25.17 -11.50 -20.28
N ASP A 180 -25.20 -11.46 -18.94
CA ASP A 180 -26.33 -11.00 -18.12
C ASP A 180 -26.25 -9.51 -17.73
N ARG A 181 -25.25 -8.75 -18.22
CA ARG A 181 -25.03 -7.37 -17.75
C ARG A 181 -26.24 -6.45 -17.94
N ASP A 182 -27.03 -6.67 -18.99
CA ASP A 182 -28.11 -5.78 -19.39
C ASP A 182 -29.28 -5.87 -18.40
N ASP A 183 -29.24 -6.82 -17.46
CA ASP A 183 -30.13 -6.87 -16.29
C ASP A 183 -29.71 -5.88 -15.19
N TYR A 184 -28.45 -5.46 -15.15
CA TYR A 184 -27.84 -4.67 -14.07
C TYR A 184 -27.48 -3.25 -14.47
N VAL A 185 -27.09 -3.05 -15.73
CA VAL A 185 -26.68 -1.76 -16.30
C VAL A 185 -27.38 -1.49 -17.62
N LYS A 186 -27.39 -0.23 -18.02
CA LYS A 186 -27.83 0.23 -19.34
C LYS A 186 -26.65 0.90 -20.03
N ILE A 187 -26.33 0.42 -21.22
CA ILE A 187 -25.36 1.06 -22.11
C ILE A 187 -26.06 2.17 -22.89
N MET A 188 -25.53 3.39 -22.79
CA MET A 188 -26.01 4.57 -23.49
C MET A 188 -25.22 4.75 -24.79
N TRP A 189 -25.61 3.95 -25.79
CA TRP A 189 -24.89 3.85 -27.07
C TRP A 189 -24.69 5.18 -27.80
N ASP A 190 -25.63 6.11 -27.66
CA ASP A 190 -25.59 7.46 -28.22
C ASP A 190 -24.52 8.37 -27.61
N ARG A 191 -23.93 7.96 -26.48
CA ARG A 191 -22.93 8.72 -25.71
C ARG A 191 -21.52 8.14 -25.83
N ILE A 192 -21.36 7.04 -26.56
CA ILE A 192 -20.06 6.41 -26.77
C ILE A 192 -19.32 7.17 -27.89
N SER A 193 -18.02 7.38 -27.71
CA SER A 193 -17.16 7.95 -28.76
C SER A 193 -17.21 7.09 -30.02
N GLU A 194 -17.31 7.73 -31.19
CA GLU A 194 -17.46 7.05 -32.48
C GLU A 194 -16.34 6.02 -32.70
N GLY A 195 -16.73 4.78 -33.03
CA GLY A 195 -15.81 3.66 -33.26
C GLY A 195 -15.42 2.90 -31.99
N LYS A 196 -15.86 3.34 -30.79
CA LYS A 196 -15.59 2.67 -29.51
C LYS A 196 -16.74 1.78 -29.02
N GLU A 197 -17.82 1.64 -29.79
CA GLU A 197 -19.00 0.86 -29.43
C GLU A 197 -18.65 -0.62 -29.17
N HIS A 198 -17.66 -1.14 -29.90
CA HIS A 198 -17.22 -2.53 -29.75
C HIS A 198 -16.64 -2.87 -28.36
N ASN A 199 -16.20 -1.87 -27.58
CA ASN A 199 -15.74 -2.03 -26.20
C ASN A 199 -16.88 -2.33 -25.22
N PHE A 200 -18.12 -2.22 -25.69
CA PHE A 200 -19.32 -2.53 -24.92
C PHE A 200 -20.03 -3.75 -25.49
N ASN A 201 -19.36 -4.65 -26.22
CA ASN A 201 -19.98 -5.91 -26.62
C ASN A 201 -20.15 -6.84 -25.41
N THR A 202 -21.20 -7.67 -25.41
CA THR A 202 -21.33 -8.78 -24.46
C THR A 202 -20.70 -10.04 -25.03
N TYR A 203 -20.25 -10.93 -24.15
CA TYR A 203 -19.82 -12.28 -24.51
C TYR A 203 -20.74 -13.31 -23.88
N ASP A 204 -21.14 -14.30 -24.67
CA ASP A 204 -21.99 -15.39 -24.22
C ASP A 204 -21.22 -16.42 -23.37
N ASP A 205 -21.98 -17.37 -22.82
CA ASP A 205 -21.48 -18.45 -21.97
C ASP A 205 -20.54 -19.43 -22.70
N THR A 206 -20.34 -19.29 -24.02
CA THR A 206 -19.33 -20.06 -24.76
C THR A 206 -17.95 -19.40 -24.69
N THR A 207 -17.92 -18.10 -24.40
CA THR A 207 -16.72 -17.27 -24.40
C THR A 207 -16.29 -16.90 -22.99
N SER A 208 -17.23 -16.60 -22.10
CA SER A 208 -16.97 -16.15 -20.72
C SER A 208 -17.85 -16.91 -19.75
N SER A 209 -17.35 -17.18 -18.54
CA SER A 209 -18.12 -17.83 -17.48
C SER A 209 -18.25 -16.91 -16.28
N SER A 210 -19.48 -16.75 -15.76
CA SER A 210 -19.73 -16.06 -14.49
C SER A 210 -19.22 -16.85 -13.28
N LEU A 211 -18.83 -18.12 -13.48
CA LEU A 211 -18.45 -19.07 -12.44
C LEU A 211 -19.51 -19.20 -11.32
N GLY A 212 -20.78 -18.91 -11.62
CA GLY A 212 -21.87 -18.93 -10.64
C GLY A 212 -21.76 -17.83 -9.58
N VAL A 213 -21.14 -16.70 -9.91
CA VAL A 213 -21.02 -15.52 -9.03
C VAL A 213 -21.98 -14.42 -9.54
N PRO A 214 -22.74 -13.74 -8.66
CA PRO A 214 -23.60 -12.62 -9.04
C PRO A 214 -22.84 -11.50 -9.77
N TYR A 215 -23.56 -10.63 -10.48
CA TYR A 215 -22.98 -9.42 -11.07
C TYR A 215 -22.43 -8.51 -9.97
N ASP A 216 -21.20 -8.03 -10.16
CA ASP A 216 -20.50 -7.23 -9.16
C ASP A 216 -20.21 -5.80 -9.61
N TYR A 217 -21.03 -4.86 -9.16
CA TYR A 217 -20.79 -3.42 -9.39
C TYR A 217 -19.44 -2.93 -8.80
N GLY A 218 -18.92 -3.59 -7.77
CA GLY A 218 -17.66 -3.23 -7.11
C GLY A 218 -16.43 -3.92 -7.68
N SER A 219 -16.55 -4.71 -8.75
CA SER A 219 -15.43 -5.41 -9.37
C SER A 219 -14.38 -4.42 -9.90
N MET A 220 -13.10 -4.71 -9.68
CA MET A 220 -12.02 -3.93 -10.30
C MET A 220 -11.99 -4.10 -11.83
N MET A 221 -12.60 -5.17 -12.34
CA MET A 221 -12.75 -5.45 -13.76
C MET A 221 -13.98 -4.75 -14.37
N HIS A 222 -14.68 -3.91 -13.61
CA HIS A 222 -15.78 -3.12 -14.15
C HIS A 222 -15.28 -1.76 -14.66
N TYR A 223 -15.79 -1.34 -15.82
CA TYR A 223 -15.61 0.03 -16.32
C TYR A 223 -16.19 1.08 -15.38
N SER A 224 -15.61 2.28 -15.39
CA SER A 224 -16.25 3.44 -14.79
C SER A 224 -17.49 3.86 -15.61
N LYS A 225 -18.38 4.65 -15.01
CA LYS A 225 -19.55 5.21 -15.71
C LYS A 225 -19.21 6.09 -16.92
N ASN A 226 -17.96 6.57 -17.01
CA ASN A 226 -17.49 7.53 -18.01
C ASN A 226 -16.61 6.91 -19.10
N ALA A 227 -16.39 5.59 -19.09
CA ALA A 227 -15.53 4.92 -20.05
C ALA A 227 -15.96 5.24 -21.49
N PHE A 228 -14.99 5.65 -22.34
CA PHE A 228 -15.19 6.00 -23.76
C PHE A 228 -16.34 6.98 -24.04
N ARG A 229 -16.63 7.90 -23.12
CA ARG A 229 -17.73 8.86 -23.30
C ARG A 229 -17.37 9.95 -24.30
N ASN A 230 -18.37 10.37 -25.06
CA ASN A 230 -18.36 11.61 -25.81
C ASN A 230 -19.15 12.68 -25.03
N GLY A 231 -18.47 13.74 -24.60
CA GLY A 231 -19.05 14.80 -23.76
C GLY A 231 -18.97 14.51 -22.26
N THR A 232 -19.99 14.94 -21.50
CA THR A 232 -19.98 14.89 -20.03
C THR A 232 -20.89 13.82 -19.43
N GLU A 233 -21.84 13.33 -20.22
CA GLU A 233 -22.84 12.35 -19.77
C GLU A 233 -22.25 10.93 -19.72
N PRO A 234 -22.69 10.08 -18.77
CA PRO A 234 -22.14 8.73 -18.62
C PRO A 234 -22.59 7.79 -19.75
N THR A 235 -21.69 6.87 -20.14
CA THR A 235 -21.92 5.78 -21.10
C THR A 235 -22.55 4.56 -20.44
N ILE A 236 -22.25 4.32 -19.15
CA ILE A 236 -22.84 3.22 -18.36
C ILE A 236 -23.70 3.82 -17.27
N VAL A 237 -24.99 3.48 -17.28
CA VAL A 237 -25.95 3.86 -16.23
C VAL A 237 -26.38 2.60 -15.49
N THR A 238 -26.11 2.54 -14.19
CA THR A 238 -26.59 1.42 -13.36
C THR A 238 -28.12 1.49 -13.22
N LYS A 239 -28.81 0.35 -13.31
CA LYS A 239 -30.28 0.32 -13.15
C LYS A 239 -30.73 0.65 -11.74
N ILE A 240 -29.88 0.37 -10.75
CA ILE A 240 -30.07 0.75 -9.36
C ILE A 240 -29.15 1.95 -9.09
N PRO A 241 -29.69 3.18 -8.98
CA PRO A 241 -28.88 4.40 -8.96
C PRO A 241 -27.80 4.46 -7.88
N ALA A 242 -28.00 3.76 -6.75
CA ALA A 242 -27.06 3.70 -5.64
C ALA A 242 -25.67 3.14 -6.03
N PHE A 243 -25.57 2.39 -7.14
CA PHE A 243 -24.30 1.84 -7.62
C PHE A 243 -23.60 2.70 -8.69
N SER A 244 -24.16 3.86 -9.05
CA SER A 244 -23.64 4.68 -10.15
C SER A 244 -22.19 5.15 -9.94
N ASP A 245 -21.81 5.39 -8.68
CA ASP A 245 -20.45 5.80 -8.31
C ASP A 245 -19.63 4.66 -7.65
N VAL A 246 -20.21 3.46 -7.58
CA VAL A 246 -19.54 2.24 -7.12
C VAL A 246 -18.72 1.60 -8.25
N ILE A 247 -19.28 1.59 -9.46
CA ILE A 247 -18.61 1.04 -10.65
C ILE A 247 -17.31 1.79 -10.98
N GLY A 248 -16.33 1.06 -11.51
CA GLY A 248 -15.02 1.62 -11.85
C GLY A 248 -14.13 1.94 -10.65
N GLN A 249 -14.29 1.21 -9.54
CA GLN A 249 -13.36 1.34 -8.41
C GLN A 249 -11.97 0.82 -8.79
N ARG A 250 -10.93 1.51 -8.30
CA ARG A 250 -9.50 1.21 -8.56
C ARG A 250 -8.71 1.17 -7.24
N MET A 251 -9.30 0.58 -6.21
CA MET A 251 -8.67 0.44 -4.89
C MET A 251 -7.99 -0.93 -4.79
N GLU A 252 -8.76 -2.01 -4.95
CA GLU A 252 -8.27 -3.38 -4.85
C GLU A 252 -9.31 -4.41 -5.34
N PHE A 253 -9.06 -5.72 -5.17
CA PHE A 253 -9.98 -6.79 -5.55
C PHE A 253 -11.27 -6.70 -4.75
N SER A 254 -12.41 -6.89 -5.43
CA SER A 254 -13.65 -7.15 -4.72
C SER A 254 -13.68 -8.59 -4.15
N ASP A 255 -14.58 -8.85 -3.21
CA ASP A 255 -14.81 -10.21 -2.72
C ASP A 255 -15.24 -11.16 -3.87
N SER A 256 -15.94 -10.64 -4.88
CA SER A 256 -16.38 -11.45 -6.04
C SER A 256 -15.25 -11.72 -7.01
N ASP A 257 -14.33 -10.78 -7.22
CA ASP A 257 -13.12 -10.97 -8.03
C ASP A 257 -12.28 -12.11 -7.45
N LEU A 258 -12.05 -12.08 -6.13
CA LEU A 258 -11.32 -13.14 -5.42
C LEU A 258 -12.07 -14.48 -5.45
N LEU A 259 -13.39 -14.47 -5.26
CA LEU A 259 -14.19 -15.70 -5.32
C LEU A 259 -14.13 -16.36 -6.70
N LYS A 260 -14.20 -15.57 -7.77
CA LYS A 260 -14.05 -16.05 -9.15
C LYS A 260 -12.64 -16.61 -9.37
N LEU A 261 -11.60 -15.92 -8.94
CA LEU A 261 -10.21 -16.39 -9.01
C LEU A 261 -10.02 -17.71 -8.24
N HIS A 262 -10.57 -17.81 -7.02
CA HIS A 262 -10.48 -19.02 -6.20
C HIS A 262 -11.20 -20.20 -6.84
N ARG A 263 -12.38 -19.99 -7.43
CA ARG A 263 -13.11 -21.04 -8.18
C ARG A 263 -12.34 -21.49 -9.42
N LEU A 264 -11.73 -20.55 -10.15
CA LEU A 264 -10.99 -20.86 -11.38
C LEU A 264 -9.70 -21.65 -11.10
N TYR A 265 -9.00 -21.33 -10.01
CA TYR A 265 -7.70 -21.93 -9.65
C TYR A 265 -7.78 -22.94 -8.49
N ASN A 266 -8.98 -23.26 -8.01
CA ASN A 266 -9.22 -24.12 -6.85
C ASN A 266 -8.43 -23.68 -5.61
N CYS A 267 -8.36 -22.37 -5.36
CA CYS A 267 -7.67 -21.84 -4.18
C CYS A 267 -8.48 -22.11 -2.91
N THR A 268 -7.81 -22.53 -1.85
CA THR A 268 -8.41 -22.72 -0.52
C THR A 268 -8.07 -21.58 0.44
N GLN A 269 -6.92 -20.94 0.27
CA GLN A 269 -6.41 -19.87 1.15
C GLN A 269 -5.40 -19.00 0.40
N GLY A 270 -5.16 -17.79 0.91
CA GLY A 270 -4.03 -16.95 0.51
C GLY A 270 -2.70 -17.60 0.88
N SER A 271 -1.73 -17.64 -0.03
CA SER A 271 -0.40 -18.23 0.22
C SER A 271 0.37 -17.61 1.40
N THR A 272 0.17 -16.32 1.68
CA THR A 272 0.81 -15.62 2.82
C THR A 272 -0.14 -15.33 3.96
N PHE A 273 -1.41 -15.74 3.89
CA PHE A 273 -2.36 -15.55 4.97
C PHE A 273 -2.20 -16.65 6.02
N LEU A 274 -2.03 -16.27 7.30
CA LEU A 274 -1.90 -17.24 8.40
C LEU A 274 -3.15 -17.27 9.27
N ASP A 275 -3.63 -16.11 9.73
CA ASP A 275 -4.78 -16.05 10.61
C ASP A 275 -5.49 -14.68 10.64
N SER A 276 -6.77 -14.70 11.00
CA SER A 276 -7.57 -13.52 11.33
C SER A 276 -8.55 -13.88 12.45
N CYS A 277 -8.60 -13.07 13.50
CA CYS A 277 -9.46 -13.29 14.65
C CYS A 277 -10.03 -11.98 15.20
N ASP A 278 -11.36 -11.85 15.06
CA ASP A 278 -12.21 -10.74 15.50
C ASP A 278 -13.02 -11.09 16.77
N PHE A 279 -12.83 -12.30 17.30
CA PHE A 279 -13.51 -12.83 18.49
C PHE A 279 -15.05 -12.90 18.42
N GLU A 280 -15.65 -12.78 17.24
CA GLU A 280 -17.11 -12.77 17.09
C GLU A 280 -17.75 -14.15 17.38
N ARG A 281 -16.95 -15.22 17.38
CA ARG A 281 -17.38 -16.58 17.73
C ARG A 281 -16.80 -17.06 19.06
N GLU A 282 -17.59 -17.86 19.79
CA GLU A 282 -17.22 -18.40 21.11
C GLU A 282 -15.96 -19.27 21.11
N ASN A 283 -15.64 -19.89 19.97
CA ASN A 283 -14.43 -20.71 19.83
C ASN A 283 -13.14 -19.86 19.75
N ILE A 284 -13.24 -18.52 19.76
CA ILE A 284 -12.11 -17.57 19.76
C ILE A 284 -11.02 -17.94 18.75
N CYS A 285 -11.43 -18.37 17.55
CA CYS A 285 -10.54 -18.76 16.45
C CYS A 285 -9.56 -19.92 16.79
N GLY A 286 -9.86 -20.68 17.85
CA GLY A 286 -9.00 -21.73 18.38
C GLY A 286 -7.82 -21.21 19.21
N MET A 287 -7.84 -19.94 19.63
CA MET A 287 -6.91 -19.44 20.66
C MET A 287 -7.17 -20.16 21.98
N VAL A 288 -6.13 -20.28 22.81
CA VAL A 288 -6.16 -20.98 24.09
C VAL A 288 -5.58 -20.09 25.17
N GLN A 289 -6.05 -20.22 26.41
CA GLN A 289 -5.35 -19.67 27.56
C GLN A 289 -4.05 -20.46 27.78
N GLY A 290 -3.00 -19.77 28.21
CA GLY A 290 -1.75 -20.42 28.63
C GLY A 290 -1.97 -21.32 29.84
N GLN A 291 -0.96 -22.12 30.17
CA GLN A 291 -0.95 -22.91 31.42
C GLN A 291 0.09 -22.34 32.37
N GLY A 292 -0.27 -22.24 33.65
CA GLY A 292 0.66 -21.83 34.73
C GLY A 292 0.70 -20.33 35.02
N ASP A 293 -0.19 -19.56 34.42
CA ASP A 293 -0.50 -18.18 34.77
C ASP A 293 -1.60 -18.09 35.85
N LYS A 294 -1.81 -16.89 36.40
CA LYS A 294 -2.63 -16.67 37.60
C LYS A 294 -3.96 -15.97 37.32
N ALA A 295 -4.11 -15.47 36.10
CA ALA A 295 -5.30 -14.79 35.62
C ALA A 295 -5.51 -15.13 34.14
N ASP A 296 -6.73 -14.99 33.65
CA ASP A 296 -7.11 -15.36 32.28
C ASP A 296 -7.51 -14.14 31.46
N TRP A 297 -7.34 -14.23 30.14
CA TRP A 297 -8.03 -13.35 29.20
C TRP A 297 -9.48 -13.78 29.06
N VAL A 298 -10.43 -12.87 29.20
CA VAL A 298 -11.86 -13.16 29.12
C VAL A 298 -12.46 -12.52 27.88
N ARG A 299 -13.25 -13.30 27.13
CA ARG A 299 -14.04 -12.79 26.01
C ARG A 299 -15.22 -11.99 26.53
N VAL A 300 -15.29 -10.70 26.22
CA VAL A 300 -16.33 -9.79 26.73
C VAL A 300 -16.83 -8.87 25.61
N ALA A 301 -18.05 -8.36 25.75
CA ALA A 301 -18.58 -7.31 24.86
C ALA A 301 -18.29 -5.89 25.37
N LYS A 302 -17.91 -5.78 26.65
CA LYS A 302 -17.62 -4.52 27.36
C LYS A 302 -16.72 -4.80 28.56
N ALA A 303 -15.83 -3.86 28.90
CA ALA A 303 -14.95 -3.93 30.06
C ALA A 303 -15.09 -2.72 30.98
N ALA A 304 -14.83 -2.92 32.28
CA ALA A 304 -14.69 -1.81 33.23
C ALA A 304 -13.47 -0.96 32.84
N GLY A 305 -13.56 0.37 33.02
CA GLY A 305 -12.52 1.30 32.53
C GLY A 305 -12.43 1.41 30.99
N GLY A 306 -13.32 0.72 30.26
CA GLY A 306 -13.32 0.65 28.81
C GLY A 306 -12.45 -0.50 28.27
N PRO A 307 -12.69 -0.90 27.00
CA PRO A 307 -13.61 -0.27 26.06
C PRO A 307 -15.08 -0.68 26.28
N ASP A 308 -15.99 0.20 25.87
CA ASP A 308 -17.44 -0.01 25.95
C ASP A 308 -17.99 -0.87 24.81
N THR A 309 -17.23 -0.98 23.72
CA THR A 309 -17.53 -1.81 22.54
C THR A 309 -16.25 -2.40 21.99
N ASP A 310 -16.39 -3.50 21.26
CA ASP A 310 -15.35 -4.05 20.39
C ASP A 310 -14.93 -3.04 19.32
N TYR A 311 -13.77 -3.31 18.71
CA TYR A 311 -13.29 -2.56 17.56
C TYR A 311 -13.91 -3.09 16.27
N SER A 312 -14.15 -4.41 16.14
CA SER A 312 -14.66 -5.07 14.93
C SER A 312 -15.90 -4.39 14.34
N ASN A 313 -16.89 -4.08 15.17
CA ASN A 313 -18.19 -3.50 14.83
C ASN A 313 -18.33 -2.01 15.20
N LEU A 314 -17.22 -1.35 15.51
CA LEU A 314 -17.21 0.05 15.95
C LEU A 314 -17.90 0.98 14.94
N GLY A 315 -18.94 1.68 15.40
CA GLY A 315 -19.75 2.59 14.57
C GLY A 315 -20.79 1.90 13.67
N LYS A 316 -20.87 0.57 13.67
CA LYS A 316 -21.87 -0.20 12.90
C LYS A 316 -23.03 -0.66 13.77
N CYS A 317 -22.75 -1.45 14.81
CA CYS A 317 -23.77 -2.05 15.65
C CYS A 317 -23.30 -2.11 17.11
N THR A 318 -23.88 -1.26 17.97
CA THR A 318 -23.51 -1.15 19.37
C THR A 318 -23.88 -2.42 20.16
N GLY A 319 -22.92 -2.95 20.92
CA GLY A 319 -23.12 -4.07 21.84
C GLY A 319 -23.27 -5.45 21.16
N SER A 320 -22.85 -5.59 19.91
CA SER A 320 -23.00 -6.83 19.12
C SER A 320 -21.71 -7.61 18.88
N GLY A 321 -20.55 -7.03 19.17
CA GLY A 321 -19.25 -7.69 19.01
C GLY A 321 -18.53 -7.98 20.33
N TYR A 322 -17.40 -8.66 20.22
CA TYR A 322 -16.62 -9.15 21.34
C TYR A 322 -15.14 -8.90 21.16
N PHE A 323 -14.43 -8.83 22.28
CA PHE A 323 -12.97 -8.71 22.32
C PHE A 323 -12.41 -9.49 23.50
N MET A 324 -11.10 -9.72 23.51
CA MET A 324 -10.43 -10.36 24.64
C MET A 324 -9.95 -9.30 25.64
N HIS A 325 -10.21 -9.50 26.92
CA HIS A 325 -9.86 -8.56 27.98
C HIS A 325 -9.15 -9.24 29.15
N PHE A 326 -8.01 -8.71 29.54
CA PHE A 326 -7.34 -9.05 30.79
C PHE A 326 -7.59 -7.93 31.81
N SER A 327 -8.39 -8.22 32.84
CA SER A 327 -8.74 -7.27 33.90
C SER A 327 -7.59 -7.12 34.90
N THR A 328 -6.87 -6.00 34.83
CA THR A 328 -5.78 -5.74 35.78
C THR A 328 -6.32 -5.25 37.13
N GLY A 329 -7.55 -4.76 37.20
CA GLY A 329 -8.18 -4.34 38.46
C GLY A 329 -8.53 -5.47 39.42
N THR A 330 -8.68 -6.69 38.91
CA THR A 330 -8.98 -7.89 39.71
C THR A 330 -7.75 -8.77 39.92
N ALA A 331 -6.65 -8.47 39.24
CA ALA A 331 -5.38 -9.20 39.32
C ALA A 331 -4.45 -8.63 40.41
N ASN A 332 -3.63 -9.49 41.02
CA ASN A 332 -2.60 -9.07 41.97
C ASN A 332 -1.34 -8.60 41.24
N THR A 333 -0.52 -7.78 41.90
CA THR A 333 0.79 -7.40 41.37
C THR A 333 1.65 -8.63 41.07
N GLY A 334 2.16 -8.71 39.84
CA GLY A 334 2.94 -9.83 39.33
C GLY A 334 2.12 -10.95 38.70
N ASP A 335 0.78 -10.84 38.69
CA ASP A 335 -0.07 -11.79 37.96
C ASP A 335 0.08 -11.56 36.45
N THR A 336 0.15 -12.67 35.73
CA THR A 336 0.19 -12.71 34.27
C THR A 336 -1.06 -13.40 33.75
N ALA A 337 -1.45 -13.06 32.52
CA ALA A 337 -2.46 -13.74 31.73
C ALA A 337 -1.95 -13.97 30.30
N LEU A 338 -2.05 -15.21 29.82
CA LEU A 338 -1.49 -15.66 28.55
C LEU A 338 -2.61 -16.07 27.59
N LEU A 339 -2.67 -15.42 26.43
CA LEU A 339 -3.51 -15.84 25.31
C LEU A 339 -2.62 -16.33 24.18
N GLU A 340 -2.71 -17.61 23.83
CA GLU A 340 -1.94 -18.21 22.75
C GLU A 340 -2.81 -18.50 21.52
N SER A 341 -2.34 -18.13 20.34
CA SER A 341 -2.93 -18.58 19.07
C SER A 341 -2.93 -20.11 18.93
N ARG A 342 -3.69 -20.64 17.95
CA ARG A 342 -3.53 -22.02 17.49
C ARG A 342 -2.13 -22.26 16.92
N LEU A 343 -1.80 -23.51 16.59
CA LEU A 343 -0.56 -23.80 15.85
C LEU A 343 -0.63 -23.22 14.43
N LEU A 344 0.38 -22.43 14.09
CA LEU A 344 0.55 -21.76 12.80
C LEU A 344 1.77 -22.36 12.08
N TYR A 345 1.72 -22.39 10.75
CA TYR A 345 2.71 -23.08 9.89
C TYR A 345 3.27 -22.10 8.86
N PRO A 346 4.36 -21.38 9.16
CA PRO A 346 4.95 -20.40 8.25
C PRO A 346 5.73 -21.06 7.11
N ILE A 347 5.78 -20.40 5.96
CA ILE A 347 6.47 -20.83 4.75
C ILE A 347 7.54 -19.83 4.24
N ARG A 348 7.54 -18.56 4.69
CA ARG A 348 8.50 -17.52 4.23
C ARG A 348 9.57 -17.16 5.25
N GLY A 349 9.31 -17.38 6.54
CA GLY A 349 10.28 -17.08 7.59
C GLY A 349 10.25 -15.65 8.14
N TYR A 350 9.25 -14.86 7.75
CA TYR A 350 8.96 -13.54 8.30
C TYR A 350 7.45 -13.29 8.26
N GLN A 351 6.94 -12.57 9.27
CA GLN A 351 5.52 -12.29 9.40
C GLN A 351 5.27 -10.88 9.91
N CYS A 352 4.07 -10.37 9.62
CA CYS A 352 3.52 -9.21 10.27
C CYS A 352 2.29 -9.61 11.10
N LEU A 353 2.44 -9.51 12.42
CA LEU A 353 1.32 -9.55 13.36
C LEU A 353 0.76 -8.13 13.48
N GLN A 354 -0.55 -8.00 13.32
CA GLN A 354 -1.27 -6.76 13.59
C GLN A 354 -2.48 -7.03 14.48
N PHE A 355 -2.84 -6.06 15.30
CA PHE A 355 -4.01 -6.13 16.18
C PHE A 355 -4.38 -4.75 16.68
N PHE A 356 -5.63 -4.60 17.11
CA PHE A 356 -6.08 -3.44 17.85
C PHE A 356 -5.96 -3.71 19.36
N TYR A 357 -5.44 -2.71 20.07
CA TYR A 357 -5.13 -2.77 21.48
C TYR A 357 -5.74 -1.57 22.21
N TYR A 358 -6.46 -1.83 23.29
CA TYR A 358 -7.02 -0.80 24.17
C TYR A 358 -6.43 -0.95 25.56
N ASN A 359 -5.93 0.14 26.15
CA ASN A 359 -5.26 0.12 27.45
C ASN A 359 -5.93 1.07 28.44
N SER A 360 -6.78 0.51 29.30
CA SER A 360 -7.34 1.16 30.49
C SER A 360 -6.64 0.73 31.79
N ALA A 361 -5.55 -0.02 31.69
CA ALA A 361 -4.79 -0.49 32.84
C ALA A 361 -3.95 0.62 33.48
N GLY A 362 -3.25 0.30 34.58
CA GLY A 362 -2.29 1.24 35.17
C GLY A 362 -1.11 1.47 34.23
N ALA A 363 -0.48 2.64 34.28
CA ALA A 363 0.62 3.02 33.37
C ALA A 363 1.87 2.12 33.41
N SER A 364 1.98 1.27 34.43
CA SER A 364 3.06 0.28 34.55
C SER A 364 2.68 -1.11 34.07
N ASP A 365 1.38 -1.41 33.91
CA ASP A 365 0.91 -2.71 33.43
C ASP A 365 1.31 -2.88 31.97
N THR A 366 1.70 -4.10 31.57
CA THR A 366 2.36 -4.33 30.27
C THR A 366 1.68 -5.43 29.47
N LEU A 367 1.69 -5.24 28.15
CA LEU A 367 1.41 -6.30 27.17
C LEU A 367 2.72 -6.69 26.50
N LYS A 368 3.10 -7.96 26.56
CA LYS A 368 4.28 -8.50 25.88
C LYS A 368 3.87 -9.51 24.83
N ILE A 369 4.59 -9.48 23.71
CA ILE A 369 4.42 -10.44 22.63
C ILE A 369 5.58 -11.43 22.65
N TYR A 370 5.24 -12.71 22.65
CA TYR A 370 6.16 -13.82 22.52
C TYR A 370 5.78 -14.69 21.32
N VAL A 371 6.73 -15.49 20.87
CA VAL A 371 6.46 -16.64 19.99
C VAL A 371 6.89 -17.92 20.70
N ARG A 372 6.06 -18.95 20.61
CA ARG A 372 6.40 -20.30 21.07
C ARG A 372 6.67 -21.17 19.85
N GLU A 373 7.94 -21.44 19.57
CA GLU A 373 8.40 -22.17 18.38
C GLU A 373 8.61 -23.65 18.70
N TYR A 374 8.17 -24.55 17.81
CA TYR A 374 8.23 -25.99 18.01
C TYR A 374 9.09 -26.64 16.93
N ASP A 375 10.17 -27.29 17.36
CA ASP A 375 11.09 -28.02 16.49
C ASP A 375 11.43 -29.40 17.08
N LYS A 376 12.30 -30.16 16.40
CA LYS A 376 12.72 -31.49 16.88
C LYS A 376 13.47 -31.44 18.22
N ALA A 377 14.18 -30.35 18.52
CA ALA A 377 14.92 -30.18 19.76
C ALA A 377 14.02 -29.69 20.91
N ASN A 378 12.94 -28.98 20.58
CA ASN A 378 11.99 -28.36 21.51
C ASN A 378 10.55 -28.82 21.15
N PRO A 379 10.22 -30.12 21.30
CA PRO A 379 8.90 -30.64 20.91
C PRO A 379 7.75 -30.05 21.76
N ASN A 380 8.05 -29.59 22.98
CA ASN A 380 7.11 -28.92 23.88
C ASN A 380 7.04 -27.38 23.66
N GLY A 381 7.78 -26.87 22.67
CA GLY A 381 7.82 -25.46 22.33
C GLY A 381 8.82 -24.67 23.17
N LYS A 382 9.63 -23.84 22.50
CA LYS A 382 10.52 -22.87 23.12
C LYS A 382 9.90 -21.48 23.03
N LEU A 383 9.66 -20.85 24.19
CA LEU A 383 9.15 -19.48 24.25
C LEU A 383 10.29 -18.49 23.98
N ARG A 384 10.04 -17.52 23.12
CA ARG A 384 10.98 -16.44 22.77
C ARG A 384 10.26 -15.10 22.84
N PHE A 385 10.83 -14.18 23.62
CA PHE A 385 10.35 -12.80 23.71
C PHE A 385 10.59 -12.08 22.39
N ILE A 386 9.58 -11.33 21.93
CA ILE A 386 9.69 -10.48 20.75
C ILE A 386 9.81 -9.02 21.18
N LYS A 387 8.79 -8.48 21.85
CA LYS A 387 8.73 -7.07 22.24
C LYS A 387 7.62 -6.81 23.28
N THR A 388 7.81 -5.78 24.09
CA THR A 388 6.78 -5.16 24.92
C THR A 388 6.05 -4.11 24.10
N ILE A 389 4.72 -4.09 24.15
CA ILE A 389 3.93 -3.05 23.53
C ILE A 389 4.03 -1.79 24.39
N ASP A 390 4.87 -0.86 23.93
CA ASP A 390 5.15 0.39 24.60
C ASP A 390 4.01 1.41 24.38
N GLY A 391 3.75 2.25 25.38
CA GLY A 391 2.80 3.35 25.30
C GLY A 391 2.06 3.59 26.61
N SER A 392 1.80 4.86 26.93
CA SER A 392 0.92 5.22 28.05
C SER A 392 -0.49 4.66 27.82
N PRO A 393 -1.25 4.37 28.89
CA PRO A 393 -2.67 4.03 28.78
C PRO A 393 -3.41 5.07 27.92
N GLN A 394 -4.24 4.58 27.01
CA GLN A 394 -5.07 5.40 26.14
C GLN A 394 -6.47 4.81 26.11
N GLU A 395 -7.45 5.66 26.35
CA GLU A 395 -8.87 5.31 26.30
C GLU A 395 -9.38 5.26 24.84
N LEU A 396 -8.60 4.62 23.96
CA LEU A 396 -8.94 4.46 22.54
C LEU A 396 -8.21 3.25 21.94
N TRP A 397 -8.85 2.56 20.99
CA TRP A 397 -8.28 1.41 20.29
C TRP A 397 -7.10 1.83 19.39
N GLN A 398 -5.91 1.30 19.65
CA GLN A 398 -4.67 1.58 18.92
C GLN A 398 -4.27 0.40 18.01
N LEU A 399 -3.90 0.69 16.77
CA LEU A 399 -3.37 -0.33 15.85
C LEU A 399 -1.89 -0.54 16.12
N HIS A 400 -1.49 -1.79 16.31
CA HIS A 400 -0.09 -2.17 16.47
C HIS A 400 0.35 -3.12 15.35
N HIS A 401 1.61 -2.98 14.94
CA HIS A 401 2.30 -3.90 14.05
C HIS A 401 3.53 -4.48 14.76
N VAL A 402 3.72 -5.78 14.68
CA VAL A 402 4.85 -6.51 15.27
C VAL A 402 5.44 -7.42 14.21
N SER A 403 6.69 -7.14 13.82
CA SER A 403 7.44 -8.00 12.91
C SER A 403 7.91 -9.26 13.62
N LEU A 404 7.66 -10.42 13.02
CA LEU A 404 8.11 -11.73 13.48
C LEU A 404 9.02 -12.37 12.42
N ASP A 405 9.84 -13.32 12.84
CA ASP A 405 10.87 -13.99 12.04
C ASP A 405 10.85 -15.51 12.20
N THR A 406 9.66 -16.07 12.44
CA THR A 406 9.48 -17.49 12.76
C THR A 406 9.59 -18.36 11.51
N LYS A 407 10.35 -19.45 11.61
CA LYS A 407 10.63 -20.37 10.48
C LYS A 407 10.06 -21.78 10.67
N THR A 408 9.60 -22.06 11.87
CA THR A 408 9.03 -23.36 12.25
C THR A 408 7.61 -23.17 12.72
N LYS A 409 6.85 -24.25 12.88
CA LYS A 409 5.49 -24.13 13.41
C LYS A 409 5.53 -23.46 14.78
N PHE A 410 4.62 -22.52 15.02
CA PHE A 410 4.67 -21.68 16.21
C PHE A 410 3.29 -21.28 16.71
N ARG A 411 3.24 -20.68 17.90
CA ARG A 411 2.11 -19.88 18.39
C ARG A 411 2.60 -18.46 18.65
N VAL A 412 1.80 -17.46 18.30
CA VAL A 412 1.85 -16.14 18.91
C VAL A 412 1.28 -16.22 20.32
N VAL A 413 1.94 -15.58 21.29
CA VAL A 413 1.55 -15.55 22.69
C VAL A 413 1.46 -14.09 23.16
N PHE A 414 0.29 -13.70 23.64
CA PHE A 414 0.01 -12.39 24.22
C PHE A 414 0.03 -12.51 25.75
N GLU A 415 1.02 -11.90 26.41
CA GLU A 415 1.17 -11.89 27.86
C GLU A 415 0.77 -10.53 28.41
N GLY A 416 -0.38 -10.46 29.08
CA GLY A 416 -0.74 -9.32 29.93
C GLY A 416 -0.11 -9.48 31.32
N THR A 417 0.48 -8.43 31.88
CA THR A 417 1.08 -8.47 33.23
C THR A 417 0.61 -7.28 34.06
N LYS A 418 0.10 -7.55 35.27
CA LYS A 418 -0.10 -6.53 36.30
C LYS A 418 1.23 -6.19 36.95
N VAL A 419 1.71 -4.95 36.81
CA VAL A 419 2.99 -4.52 37.40
C VAL A 419 2.78 -3.49 38.52
N GLY A 420 1.83 -2.57 38.35
CA GLY A 420 1.64 -1.48 39.32
C GLY A 420 0.92 -1.94 40.59
N SER A 421 1.22 -1.32 41.73
CA SER A 421 0.58 -1.60 43.04
C SER A 421 -0.73 -0.83 43.29
N GLY A 422 -1.45 -0.43 42.24
CA GLY A 422 -2.69 0.35 42.32
C GLY A 422 -3.88 -0.34 41.67
N SER A 423 -5.08 -0.09 42.21
CA SER A 423 -6.35 -0.55 41.63
C SER A 423 -6.71 0.32 40.42
N SER A 424 -6.25 -0.05 39.23
CA SER A 424 -6.93 0.40 38.02
C SER A 424 -8.26 -0.35 37.92
N ALA A 425 -9.37 0.32 37.66
CA ALA A 425 -10.63 -0.37 37.38
C ALA A 425 -10.65 -1.04 35.98
N GLY A 426 -9.60 -0.82 35.17
CA GLY A 426 -9.51 -1.26 33.78
C GLY A 426 -8.67 -2.51 33.53
N GLY A 427 -8.07 -2.56 32.35
CA GLY A 427 -7.28 -3.68 31.89
C GLY A 427 -6.70 -3.51 30.49
N LEU A 428 -6.27 -4.63 29.92
CA LEU A 428 -5.68 -4.73 28.58
C LEU A 428 -6.68 -5.42 27.66
N SER A 429 -6.97 -4.86 26.49
CA SER A 429 -7.95 -5.45 25.56
C SER A 429 -7.37 -5.62 24.17
N LEU A 430 -7.69 -6.74 23.51
CA LEU A 430 -7.21 -7.13 22.19
C LEU A 430 -8.39 -7.42 21.26
N ASP A 431 -8.31 -6.94 20.03
CA ASP A 431 -9.31 -7.19 18.99
C ASP A 431 -8.69 -7.15 17.59
N ASP A 432 -9.42 -7.64 16.57
CA ASP A 432 -9.05 -7.60 15.15
C ASP A 432 -7.61 -8.08 14.87
N ILE A 433 -7.23 -9.21 15.47
CA ILE A 433 -5.89 -9.80 15.31
C ILE A 433 -5.76 -10.38 13.91
N ASN A 434 -4.78 -9.91 13.13
CA ASN A 434 -4.46 -10.48 11.83
C ASN A 434 -2.98 -10.84 11.75
N LEU A 435 -2.69 -11.96 11.11
CA LEU A 435 -1.33 -12.46 10.92
C LEU A 435 -1.13 -12.90 9.47
N SER A 436 -0.07 -12.39 8.86
CA SER A 436 0.31 -12.73 7.49
C SER A 436 1.83 -12.79 7.33
N GLU A 437 2.32 -13.53 6.35
CA GLU A 437 3.74 -13.60 5.97
C GLU A 437 4.13 -12.45 5.04
N THR A 438 3.94 -11.23 5.54
CA THR A 438 4.20 -9.96 4.87
C THR A 438 5.14 -9.10 5.71
N THR A 439 5.67 -8.02 5.13
CA THR A 439 6.40 -6.99 5.88
C THR A 439 5.42 -6.06 6.59
N CYS A 440 5.72 -5.68 7.82
CA CYS A 440 4.88 -4.70 8.51
C CYS A 440 5.06 -3.29 7.94
N PRO A 441 3.97 -2.51 7.85
CA PRO A 441 4.06 -1.06 7.68
C PRO A 441 4.96 -0.44 8.76
N GLU A 442 5.74 0.56 8.39
CA GLU A 442 6.75 1.15 9.26
C GLU A 442 6.15 2.24 10.16
N PHE A 443 5.20 3.01 9.62
CA PHE A 443 4.60 4.14 10.31
C PHE A 443 3.08 4.14 10.20
N ILE A 444 2.44 4.68 11.23
CA ILE A 444 0.99 4.83 11.33
C ILE A 444 0.70 6.30 11.58
N TRP A 445 -0.10 6.92 10.72
CA TRP A 445 -0.66 8.23 10.94
C TRP A 445 -2.18 8.13 11.09
N ARG A 446 -2.68 8.42 12.29
CA ARG A 446 -4.10 8.47 12.58
C ARG A 446 -4.62 9.90 12.49
N VAL A 447 -5.68 10.10 11.71
CA VAL A 447 -6.42 11.36 11.68
C VAL A 447 -7.76 11.15 12.38
N LYS A 448 -7.93 11.81 13.53
CA LYS A 448 -9.14 11.69 14.34
C LYS A 448 -10.30 12.46 13.74
N ASN A 449 -11.52 11.95 13.91
CA ASN A 449 -12.75 12.58 13.42
C ASN A 449 -12.65 12.99 11.93
N PHE A 450 -12.19 12.06 11.09
CA PHE A 450 -11.78 12.34 9.72
C PHE A 450 -12.92 12.84 8.84
N SER A 451 -14.16 12.40 9.07
CA SER A 451 -15.33 12.96 8.36
C SER A 451 -15.47 14.46 8.60
N HIS A 452 -15.35 14.90 9.85
CA HIS A 452 -15.37 16.32 10.18
C HIS A 452 -14.17 17.06 9.58
N VAL A 453 -12.98 16.44 9.54
CA VAL A 453 -11.79 17.02 8.90
C VAL A 453 -12.01 17.22 7.40
N MET A 454 -12.58 16.25 6.69
CA MET A 454 -12.92 16.40 5.26
C MET A 454 -13.95 17.51 5.03
N ASP A 455 -15.01 17.54 5.83
CA ASP A 455 -16.13 18.46 5.62
C ASP A 455 -15.81 19.92 6.02
N ASN A 456 -14.89 20.14 6.97
CA ASN A 456 -14.61 21.48 7.54
C ASN A 456 -13.24 22.06 7.16
N THR A 457 -12.32 21.27 6.59
CA THR A 457 -11.07 21.83 6.07
C THR A 457 -11.36 22.59 4.78
N PRO A 458 -10.97 23.88 4.67
CA PRO A 458 -11.16 24.62 3.43
C PRO A 458 -10.44 23.93 2.26
N ALA A 459 -11.00 24.02 1.06
CA ALA A 459 -10.33 23.54 -0.15
C ALA A 459 -8.94 24.18 -0.27
N ASN A 460 -8.00 23.43 -0.87
CA ASN A 460 -6.59 23.82 -1.00
C ASN A 460 -5.85 24.05 0.35
N THR A 461 -6.40 23.54 1.46
CA THR A 461 -5.73 23.53 2.76
C THR A 461 -5.26 22.12 3.11
N ALA A 462 -3.95 21.97 3.35
CA ALA A 462 -3.35 20.69 3.69
C ALA A 462 -3.20 20.49 5.20
N ILE A 463 -3.32 19.24 5.63
CA ILE A 463 -2.84 18.74 6.91
C ILE A 463 -1.61 17.86 6.68
N TYR A 464 -0.78 17.70 7.71
CA TYR A 464 0.48 16.97 7.60
C TYR A 464 0.55 15.87 8.65
N SER A 465 1.11 14.72 8.29
CA SER A 465 1.48 13.70 9.24
C SER A 465 2.61 14.19 10.17
N PRO A 466 2.92 13.51 11.28
CA PRO A 466 4.22 13.66 11.91
C PRO A 466 5.36 13.33 10.92
N PRO A 467 6.58 13.90 11.10
CA PRO A 467 7.75 13.47 10.34
C PRO A 467 8.22 12.08 10.79
N PHE A 468 8.36 11.15 9.83
CA PHE A 468 8.75 9.76 10.06
C PHE A 468 10.13 9.47 9.46
N THR A 469 11.03 8.93 10.26
CA THR A 469 12.41 8.60 9.86
C THR A 469 12.53 7.12 9.54
N SER A 470 12.78 6.79 8.28
CA SER A 470 13.01 5.42 7.79
C SER A 470 14.25 4.78 8.43
N LYS A 471 14.33 3.44 8.36
CA LYS A 471 15.53 2.65 8.74
C LYS A 471 16.84 3.13 8.12
N GLU A 472 16.78 3.77 6.95
CA GLU A 472 17.95 4.28 6.23
C GLU A 472 18.30 5.74 6.59
N GLY A 473 17.58 6.34 7.53
CA GLY A 473 17.85 7.68 8.04
C GLY A 473 17.23 8.81 7.24
N TYR A 474 16.48 8.53 6.16
CA TYR A 474 15.69 9.56 5.48
C TYR A 474 14.37 9.80 6.22
N THR A 475 14.01 11.07 6.40
CA THR A 475 12.74 11.47 7.02
C THR A 475 11.76 11.93 5.95
N PHE A 476 10.49 11.54 6.07
CA PHE A 476 9.42 12.00 5.19
C PHE A 476 8.14 12.30 5.95
N GLN A 477 7.24 13.00 5.28
CA GLN A 477 5.93 13.39 5.79
C GLN A 477 4.89 13.19 4.68
N MET A 478 3.70 12.74 5.06
CA MET A 478 2.55 12.76 4.18
C MET A 478 1.83 14.10 4.32
N LYS A 479 1.57 14.75 3.19
CA LYS A 479 0.73 15.94 3.04
C LYS A 479 -0.60 15.50 2.44
N LEU A 480 -1.70 15.78 3.15
CA LEU A 480 -3.05 15.43 2.73
C LEU A 480 -3.88 16.71 2.59
N TYR A 481 -4.60 16.85 1.48
CA TYR A 481 -5.66 17.83 1.32
C TYR A 481 -7.00 17.12 1.55
N PRO A 482 -7.64 17.29 2.73
CA PRO A 482 -8.87 16.56 3.05
C PRO A 482 -10.08 16.99 2.21
N ASN A 483 -10.06 18.19 1.63
CA ASN A 483 -11.13 18.73 0.81
C ASN A 483 -10.62 19.13 -0.59
N GLY A 484 -9.62 18.38 -1.08
CA GLY A 484 -9.03 18.54 -2.40
C GLY A 484 -8.16 19.78 -2.58
N THR A 485 -7.45 19.80 -3.70
CA THR A 485 -6.74 20.98 -4.23
C THR A 485 -7.64 21.78 -5.17
N GLU A 486 -7.20 22.97 -5.57
CA GLU A 486 -7.91 23.78 -6.57
C GLU A 486 -8.16 22.96 -7.86
N GLY A 487 -9.42 22.85 -8.29
CA GLY A 487 -9.83 22.06 -9.46
C GLY A 487 -10.37 20.66 -9.15
N TYR A 488 -10.21 20.14 -7.92
CA TYR A 488 -10.60 18.78 -7.54
C TYR A 488 -11.53 18.74 -6.31
N PRO A 489 -12.72 19.37 -6.40
CA PRO A 489 -13.65 19.37 -5.28
C PRO A 489 -14.14 17.95 -4.99
N GLY A 490 -14.25 17.59 -3.71
CA GLY A 490 -14.73 16.27 -3.30
C GLY A 490 -13.70 15.14 -3.48
N GLU A 491 -12.43 15.47 -3.71
CA GLU A 491 -11.31 14.53 -3.71
C GLU A 491 -10.47 14.65 -2.44
N LEU A 492 -9.84 13.55 -2.04
CA LEU A 492 -8.65 13.59 -1.23
C LEU A 492 -7.45 13.75 -2.16
N SER A 493 -6.48 14.60 -1.80
CA SER A 493 -5.19 14.71 -2.49
C SER A 493 -4.05 14.35 -1.55
N ALA A 494 -3.07 13.59 -2.01
CA ALA A 494 -2.00 13.05 -1.17
C ALA A 494 -0.63 13.20 -1.81
N TYR A 495 0.32 13.76 -1.07
CA TYR A 495 1.68 14.01 -1.51
C TYR A 495 2.68 13.55 -0.45
N ALA A 496 3.82 13.03 -0.89
CA ALA A 496 4.94 12.71 -0.02
C ALA A 496 5.99 13.83 -0.10
N ASN A 497 6.47 14.29 1.05
CA ASN A 497 7.52 15.29 1.17
C ASN A 497 8.73 14.69 1.89
N LEU A 498 9.94 14.91 1.37
CA LEU A 498 11.16 14.69 2.16
C LEU A 498 11.29 15.78 3.22
N VAL A 499 11.79 15.38 4.39
CA VAL A 499 12.01 16.25 5.54
C VAL A 499 13.48 16.13 5.97
N ALA A 500 14.07 17.27 6.35
CA ALA A 500 15.39 17.29 6.97
C ALA A 500 15.37 18.20 8.20
N ARG A 501 15.85 17.69 9.33
CA ARG A 501 16.15 18.47 10.54
C ARG A 501 17.58 19.00 10.47
N GLU A 502 17.92 20.02 11.26
CA GLU A 502 19.30 20.54 11.31
C GLU A 502 20.33 19.47 11.69
N GLY A 503 19.95 18.55 12.59
CA GLY A 503 20.82 17.45 13.05
C GLY A 503 20.92 16.25 12.10
N ASP A 504 20.14 16.20 11.01
CA ASP A 504 20.15 15.06 10.09
C ASP A 504 21.44 15.09 9.26
N THR A 505 22.29 14.07 9.42
CA THR A 505 23.56 13.93 8.72
C THR A 505 23.75 12.51 8.16
N GLY A 506 24.58 12.38 7.13
CA GLY A 506 24.92 11.08 6.53
C GLY A 506 24.04 10.62 5.37
N GLN A 507 22.91 11.30 5.11
CA GLN A 507 22.06 11.02 3.95
C GLN A 507 22.72 11.48 2.64
N LYS A 508 22.54 10.70 1.57
CA LYS A 508 22.97 11.06 0.22
C LYS A 508 21.89 11.92 -0.46
N TRP A 509 22.32 13.00 -1.11
CA TRP A 509 21.44 13.90 -1.84
C TRP A 509 21.93 14.11 -3.28
N PRO A 510 21.04 14.22 -4.28
CA PRO A 510 19.59 14.00 -4.21
C PRO A 510 19.21 12.58 -3.78
N CYS A 511 18.06 12.43 -3.11
CA CYS A 511 17.61 11.18 -2.49
C CYS A 511 17.45 10.06 -3.54
N PRO A 512 18.27 9.00 -3.51
CA PRO A 512 18.31 8.03 -4.58
C PRO A 512 17.28 6.91 -4.36
N TRP A 513 16.20 6.96 -5.13
CA TRP A 513 15.24 5.87 -5.36
C TRP A 513 14.68 5.23 -4.09
N LYS A 514 14.15 6.07 -3.22
CA LYS A 514 13.32 5.65 -2.10
C LYS A 514 11.87 5.64 -2.54
N GLN A 515 11.24 4.47 -2.46
CA GLN A 515 9.82 4.34 -2.71
C GLN A 515 9.07 4.62 -1.42
N MET A 516 8.23 5.65 -1.45
CA MET A 516 7.32 6.03 -0.38
C MET A 516 5.92 5.55 -0.73
N THR A 517 5.28 4.82 0.19
CA THR A 517 3.91 4.34 0.01
C THR A 517 2.99 5.02 1.02
N MET A 518 1.90 5.58 0.51
CA MET A 518 0.82 6.19 1.27
C MET A 518 -0.41 5.31 1.09
N MET A 519 -0.85 4.65 2.15
CA MET A 519 -2.01 3.77 2.13
C MET A 519 -3.06 4.27 3.12
N LEU A 520 -4.29 4.52 2.66
CA LEU A 520 -5.45 4.70 3.51
C LEU A 520 -6.06 3.31 3.76
N MET A 521 -6.00 2.86 5.02
CA MET A 521 -6.39 1.52 5.42
C MET A 521 -7.92 1.39 5.43
N ASP A 522 -8.44 0.39 4.71
CA ASP A 522 -9.78 -0.14 4.98
C ASP A 522 -9.72 -0.95 6.28
N GLN A 523 -10.33 -0.46 7.36
CA GLN A 523 -10.19 -1.00 8.72
C GLN A 523 -11.08 -2.24 8.96
N ASN A 524 -11.27 -3.06 7.92
CA ASN A 524 -12.03 -4.30 8.00
C ASN A 524 -11.35 -5.29 8.98
N PRO A 525 -12.12 -5.98 9.83
CA PRO A 525 -11.63 -7.01 10.74
C PRO A 525 -10.73 -8.06 10.09
N HIS A 526 -11.08 -8.47 8.86
CA HIS A 526 -10.39 -9.53 8.15
C HIS A 526 -9.45 -8.96 7.09
N ILE A 527 -8.13 -9.15 7.24
CA ILE A 527 -7.11 -8.55 6.36
C ILE A 527 -7.33 -8.87 4.88
N GLN A 528 -7.76 -10.10 4.53
CA GLN A 528 -8.03 -10.48 3.13
C GLN A 528 -9.23 -9.76 2.50
N LYS A 529 -10.11 -9.14 3.30
CA LYS A 529 -11.31 -8.40 2.84
C LYS A 529 -11.10 -6.89 2.76
N ARG A 530 -9.92 -6.40 3.15
CA ARG A 530 -9.60 -4.97 3.10
C ARG A 530 -9.39 -4.57 1.64
N MET A 531 -10.04 -3.50 1.20
CA MET A 531 -9.79 -2.86 -0.09
C MET A 531 -9.09 -1.53 0.15
N SER A 532 -7.92 -1.57 0.79
CA SER A 532 -7.19 -0.36 1.16
C SER A 532 -6.79 0.44 -0.07
N ASN A 533 -6.90 1.77 -0.02
CA ASN A 533 -6.47 2.64 -1.12
C ASN A 533 -4.99 2.98 -0.98
N GLN A 534 -4.19 2.78 -2.01
CA GLN A 534 -2.74 2.95 -1.95
C GLN A 534 -2.20 3.73 -3.14
N ARG A 535 -1.27 4.65 -2.88
CA ARG A 535 -0.39 5.26 -3.89
C ARG A 535 1.07 5.18 -3.46
N SER A 536 1.95 4.94 -4.42
CA SER A 536 3.40 4.90 -4.20
C SER A 536 4.11 5.86 -5.13
N VAL A 537 5.15 6.51 -4.62
CA VAL A 537 6.00 7.44 -5.37
C VAL A 537 7.46 7.09 -5.11
N THR A 538 8.34 7.31 -6.09
CA THR A 538 9.77 6.98 -5.94
C THR A 538 10.64 8.19 -6.23
N THR A 539 11.65 8.43 -5.37
CA THR A 539 12.55 9.58 -5.54
C THR A 539 13.53 9.36 -6.70
N ASP A 540 13.32 9.99 -7.85
CA ASP A 540 14.32 10.01 -8.93
C ASP A 540 15.38 11.08 -8.65
N PRO A 541 16.64 10.72 -8.33
CA PRO A 541 17.68 11.68 -8.00
C PRO A 541 18.08 12.57 -9.18
N ASN A 542 17.66 12.25 -10.41
CA ASN A 542 17.92 13.05 -11.60
C ASN A 542 16.77 14.01 -11.93
N MET A 543 15.63 13.90 -11.24
CA MET A 543 14.48 14.76 -11.48
C MET A 543 14.80 16.21 -11.07
N LYS A 544 14.64 17.14 -12.01
CA LYS A 544 14.72 18.58 -11.77
C LYS A 544 13.35 19.15 -11.43
N ALA A 545 13.32 20.19 -10.59
CA ALA A 545 12.12 20.97 -10.35
C ALA A 545 11.72 21.75 -11.61
N SER A 546 10.41 21.90 -11.85
CA SER A 546 9.90 22.58 -13.04
C SER A 546 10.43 24.02 -13.14
N GLY A 547 11.00 24.37 -14.30
CA GLY A 547 11.58 25.70 -14.54
C GLY A 547 12.85 26.02 -13.73
N SER A 548 13.52 25.01 -13.15
CA SER A 548 14.71 25.19 -12.30
C SER A 548 15.80 24.16 -12.61
N ASP A 549 17.06 24.52 -12.35
CA ASP A 549 18.20 23.58 -12.38
C ASP A 549 18.38 22.80 -11.08
N GLN A 550 17.57 23.09 -10.06
CA GLN A 550 17.60 22.38 -8.78
C GLN A 550 16.97 21.00 -8.90
N PHE A 551 17.56 20.02 -8.21
CA PHE A 551 16.98 18.68 -8.11
C PHE A 551 15.77 18.70 -7.19
N PHE A 552 14.67 18.10 -7.63
CA PHE A 552 13.41 18.05 -6.90
C PHE A 552 13.57 17.33 -5.54
N TRP A 553 14.35 16.24 -5.54
CA TRP A 553 14.62 15.41 -4.37
C TRP A 553 15.98 15.73 -3.70
N ASP A 554 16.51 16.96 -3.84
CA ASP A 554 17.70 17.40 -3.08
C ASP A 554 17.37 17.59 -1.60
N ASP A 555 18.40 17.88 -0.81
CA ASP A 555 18.30 18.15 0.61
C ASP A 555 17.24 19.23 0.91
N PRO A 556 16.19 18.93 1.68
CA PRO A 556 15.15 19.90 2.04
C PRO A 556 15.68 21.19 2.64
N ARG A 557 16.86 21.19 3.27
CA ARG A 557 17.52 22.42 3.76
C ARG A 557 17.93 23.38 2.64
N LYS A 558 18.12 22.87 1.42
CA LYS A 558 18.51 23.65 0.23
C LYS A 558 17.31 24.02 -0.63
N VAL A 559 16.40 23.07 -0.85
CA VAL A 559 15.30 23.21 -1.81
C VAL A 559 13.94 23.39 -1.15
N GLY A 560 13.81 23.10 0.14
CA GLY A 560 12.54 23.13 0.86
C GLY A 560 12.23 24.46 1.56
N VAL A 561 11.17 24.42 2.37
CA VAL A 561 10.74 25.51 3.25
C VAL A 561 10.99 25.14 4.71
N GLU A 562 11.42 26.11 5.52
CA GLU A 562 11.47 25.96 6.97
C GLU A 562 10.05 25.91 7.54
N VAL A 563 9.80 24.92 8.39
CA VAL A 563 8.54 24.69 9.10
C VAL A 563 8.85 24.68 10.59
N THR A 564 7.98 25.32 11.37
CA THR A 564 7.99 25.24 12.83
C THR A 564 6.82 24.37 13.26
N ASP A 565 7.11 23.28 13.97
CA ASP A 565 6.12 22.33 14.49
C ASP A 565 5.40 22.91 15.72
N VAL A 566 4.35 22.24 16.17
CA VAL A 566 3.51 22.66 17.31
C VAL A 566 4.28 22.71 18.64
N ASP A 567 5.34 21.93 18.77
CA ASP A 567 6.23 21.93 19.94
C ASP A 567 7.35 22.99 19.86
N GLY A 568 7.38 23.79 18.78
CA GLY A 568 8.40 24.80 18.51
C GLY A 568 9.66 24.27 17.83
N SER A 569 9.76 22.95 17.59
CA SER A 569 10.86 22.38 16.83
C SER A 569 10.82 22.85 15.37
N LYS A 570 12.00 22.93 14.75
CA LYS A 570 12.15 23.40 13.37
C LYS A 570 12.69 22.30 12.48
N TYR A 571 12.17 22.23 11.26
CA TYR A 571 12.65 21.33 10.22
C TYR A 571 12.41 21.94 8.84
N PHE A 572 13.00 21.36 7.81
CA PHE A 572 12.82 21.77 6.42
C PHE A 572 12.00 20.72 5.68
N ARG A 573 11.00 21.16 4.92
CA ARG A 573 10.12 20.31 4.11
C ARG A 573 10.39 20.58 2.63
N GLY A 574 10.79 19.55 1.89
CA GLY A 574 10.95 19.59 0.44
C GLY A 574 9.62 19.67 -0.32
N PRO A 575 9.66 19.77 -1.66
CA PRO A 575 8.44 19.76 -2.48
C PRO A 575 7.65 18.46 -2.33
N GLY A 576 6.33 18.51 -2.54
CA GLY A 576 5.47 17.34 -2.47
C GLY A 576 5.35 16.63 -3.80
N TYR A 577 5.41 15.30 -3.81
CA TYR A 577 5.20 14.48 -5.00
C TYR A 577 4.11 13.46 -4.72
N GLY A 578 3.09 13.41 -5.57
CA GLY A 578 1.91 12.60 -5.30
C GLY A 578 0.79 12.90 -6.28
N THR A 579 -0.45 12.89 -5.81
CA THR A 579 -1.64 12.96 -6.66
C THR A 579 -2.70 13.91 -6.11
N ALA A 580 -3.35 14.66 -7.02
CA ALA A 580 -4.54 15.43 -6.72
C ALA A 580 -5.81 14.57 -6.52
N VAL A 581 -5.81 13.36 -7.09
CA VAL A 581 -6.95 12.43 -7.19
C VAL A 581 -6.64 11.12 -6.46
N TYR A 582 -6.36 11.25 -5.15
CA TYR A 582 -5.98 10.11 -4.32
C TYR A 582 -7.16 9.17 -4.06
N LEU A 583 -8.31 9.73 -3.68
CA LEU A 583 -9.55 9.00 -3.44
C LEU A 583 -10.72 9.98 -3.30
N THR A 584 -11.82 9.74 -4.03
CA THR A 584 -13.05 10.52 -3.90
C THR A 584 -13.58 10.49 -2.45
N HIS A 585 -14.20 11.57 -1.99
CA HIS A 585 -14.87 11.62 -0.68
C HIS A 585 -15.94 10.54 -0.54
N LEU A 586 -16.65 10.22 -1.62
CA LEU A 586 -17.67 9.19 -1.62
C LEU A 586 -17.07 7.82 -1.29
N ARG A 587 -15.95 7.46 -1.93
CA ARG A 587 -15.23 6.21 -1.64
C ARG A 587 -14.58 6.24 -0.26
N ALA A 588 -14.02 7.38 0.17
CA ALA A 588 -13.46 7.55 1.51
C ALA A 588 -14.50 7.40 2.63
N LYS A 589 -15.77 7.75 2.36
CA LYS A 589 -16.92 7.56 3.28
C LYS A 589 -17.55 6.16 3.14
N SER A 590 -17.05 5.32 2.23
CA SER A 590 -17.50 3.94 2.05
C SER A 590 -16.62 2.96 2.86
N ARG A 591 -17.04 1.69 2.94
CA ARG A 591 -16.32 0.60 3.63
C ARG A 591 -15.92 1.01 5.05
N ASP A 592 -14.76 0.53 5.55
CA ASP A 592 -14.24 0.83 6.88
C ASP A 592 -13.04 1.79 6.85
N PHE A 593 -12.93 2.67 5.84
CA PHE A 593 -11.88 3.70 5.81
C PHE A 593 -11.98 4.68 6.99
N ILE A 594 -13.21 4.96 7.44
CA ILE A 594 -13.51 5.79 8.61
C ILE A 594 -14.24 4.90 9.63
N LYS A 595 -13.53 4.48 10.67
CA LYS A 595 -14.05 3.56 11.70
C LYS A 595 -13.89 4.19 13.08
N GLY A 596 -14.98 4.27 13.84
CA GLY A 596 -14.99 5.04 15.09
C GLY A 596 -14.75 6.54 14.90
N GLY A 597 -14.98 7.07 13.69
CA GLY A 597 -14.67 8.44 13.31
C GLY A 597 -13.23 8.66 12.84
N ASP A 598 -12.33 7.71 13.03
CA ASP A 598 -10.91 7.86 12.72
C ASP A 598 -10.56 7.25 11.35
N ALA A 599 -9.60 7.87 10.66
CA ALA A 599 -8.92 7.30 9.50
C ALA A 599 -7.47 6.94 9.85
N ILE A 600 -6.99 5.82 9.33
CA ILE A 600 -5.63 5.33 9.55
C ILE A 600 -4.88 5.27 8.23
N PHE A 601 -3.78 6.03 8.16
CA PHE A 601 -2.82 5.98 7.07
C PHE A 601 -1.62 5.13 7.49
N LEU A 602 -1.29 4.15 6.66
CA LEU A 602 -0.09 3.31 6.79
C LEU A 602 0.96 3.83 5.82
N LEU A 603 2.13 4.18 6.34
CA LEU A 603 3.20 4.80 5.56
C LEU A 603 4.47 3.94 5.63
N THR A 604 5.14 3.80 4.49
CA THR A 604 6.43 3.11 4.39
C THR A 604 7.38 3.90 3.51
N MET A 605 8.67 3.82 3.81
CA MET A 605 9.74 4.25 2.92
C MET A 605 10.78 3.13 2.82
N GLU A 606 11.01 2.64 1.60
CA GLU A 606 11.93 1.53 1.34
C GLU A 606 12.86 1.83 0.17
N GLU A 607 14.01 1.18 0.14
CA GLU A 607 14.87 1.19 -1.04
C GLU A 607 14.16 0.49 -2.20
N SER A 608 14.01 1.19 -3.31
CA SER A 608 13.44 0.58 -4.51
C SER A 608 14.47 -0.34 -5.18
N ILE A 609 13.97 -1.42 -5.78
CA ILE A 609 14.82 -2.45 -6.40
C ILE A 609 15.35 -1.89 -7.72
N ARG A 610 16.56 -1.34 -7.68
CA ARG A 610 17.24 -0.79 -8.85
C ARG A 610 17.63 -1.86 -9.88
N SER A 611 17.83 -3.10 -9.46
CA SER A 611 18.15 -4.18 -10.38
C SER A 611 18.11 -5.54 -9.69
N PHE A 612 17.48 -6.52 -10.33
CA PHE A 612 17.66 -7.94 -10.01
C PHE A 612 19.11 -8.41 -10.17
N THR A 613 20.01 -7.59 -10.74
CA THR A 613 21.45 -7.88 -10.72
C THR A 613 22.03 -7.81 -9.32
N ASP A 614 21.61 -6.91 -8.43
CA ASP A 614 22.40 -6.70 -7.20
C ASP A 614 22.16 -7.78 -6.13
N ILE A 615 20.97 -8.37 -6.07
CA ILE A 615 20.68 -9.43 -5.07
C ILE A 615 21.23 -10.80 -5.53
N TYR A 616 21.19 -11.09 -6.83
CA TYR A 616 21.76 -12.34 -7.38
C TYR A 616 23.26 -12.25 -7.63
N VAL A 617 23.82 -11.08 -8.00
CA VAL A 617 25.28 -10.93 -8.18
C VAL A 617 26.01 -10.96 -6.84
N ILE A 618 25.45 -10.45 -5.74
CA ILE A 618 26.10 -10.60 -4.43
C ILE A 618 26.13 -12.09 -4.00
N THR A 619 25.08 -12.87 -4.28
CA THR A 619 25.08 -14.30 -3.96
C THR A 619 25.92 -15.14 -4.93
N LEU A 620 25.94 -14.81 -6.24
CA LEU A 620 26.75 -15.50 -7.25
C LEU A 620 28.23 -15.11 -7.23
N ASP A 621 28.61 -13.88 -6.88
CA ASP A 621 30.01 -13.50 -6.71
C ASP A 621 30.59 -14.09 -5.42
N ILE A 622 29.81 -14.16 -4.33
CA ILE A 622 30.22 -14.93 -3.15
C ILE A 622 30.35 -16.41 -3.51
N PHE A 623 29.42 -16.99 -4.30
CA PHE A 623 29.53 -18.38 -4.77
C PHE A 623 30.71 -18.62 -5.73
N ARG A 624 30.97 -17.72 -6.68
CA ARG A 624 32.08 -17.81 -7.64
C ARG A 624 33.43 -17.59 -6.96
N ILE A 625 33.52 -16.71 -5.97
CA ILE A 625 34.77 -16.47 -5.21
C ILE A 625 35.05 -17.67 -4.27
N PHE A 626 34.04 -18.24 -3.62
CA PHE A 626 34.21 -19.42 -2.76
C PHE A 626 34.49 -20.70 -3.56
N PHE A 627 33.68 -21.02 -4.57
CA PHE A 627 33.87 -22.24 -5.36
C PHE A 627 35.01 -22.13 -6.37
N GLY A 628 35.30 -20.95 -6.92
CA GLY A 628 36.46 -20.76 -7.80
C GLY A 628 37.79 -21.02 -7.08
N LYS A 629 37.91 -20.58 -5.81
CA LYS A 629 39.10 -20.86 -4.98
C LYS A 629 39.18 -22.33 -4.55
N ILE A 630 38.05 -22.95 -4.20
CA ILE A 630 38.01 -24.38 -3.82
C ILE A 630 38.28 -25.27 -5.03
N PHE A 631 37.71 -24.98 -6.20
CA PHE A 631 37.92 -25.76 -7.43
C PHE A 631 39.36 -25.64 -7.94
N THR A 632 39.97 -24.45 -7.86
CA THR A 632 41.39 -24.27 -8.23
C THR A 632 42.34 -24.98 -7.25
N LEU A 633 41.99 -25.02 -5.97
CA LEU A 633 42.75 -25.78 -4.96
C LEU A 633 42.59 -27.29 -5.16
N PHE A 634 41.38 -27.76 -5.47
CA PHE A 634 41.08 -29.16 -5.75
C PHE A 634 41.78 -29.64 -7.05
N LEU A 635 41.81 -28.82 -8.10
CA LEU A 635 42.53 -29.12 -9.34
C LEU A 635 44.05 -29.19 -9.14
N LYS A 636 44.62 -28.28 -8.32
CA LYS A 636 46.06 -28.29 -7.95
C LYS A 636 46.44 -29.50 -7.07
N ILE A 637 45.54 -29.94 -6.21
CA ILE A 637 45.73 -31.14 -5.39
C ILE A 637 45.63 -32.39 -6.27
N LEU A 638 44.65 -32.47 -7.19
CA LEU A 638 44.55 -33.59 -8.14
C LEU A 638 45.75 -33.68 -9.09
N THR A 639 46.27 -32.56 -9.61
CA THR A 639 47.48 -32.58 -10.45
C THR A 639 48.73 -33.02 -9.69
N ARG A 640 48.85 -32.71 -8.39
CA ARG A 640 49.96 -33.20 -7.56
C ARG A 640 49.85 -34.65 -7.12
N ILE A 641 48.62 -35.19 -7.02
CA ILE A 641 48.38 -36.57 -6.58
C ILE A 641 48.40 -37.55 -7.76
N PHE A 642 47.88 -37.17 -8.93
CA PHE A 642 47.67 -38.09 -10.06
C PHE A 642 48.69 -37.97 -11.21
N LEU A 643 49.62 -37.01 -11.18
CA LEU A 643 50.70 -36.91 -12.18
C LEU A 643 52.08 -36.79 -11.51
N PRO A 644 52.66 -37.87 -10.97
CA PRO A 644 53.99 -37.80 -10.38
C PRO A 644 55.15 -38.00 -11.36
N ASN A 645 54.93 -38.40 -12.62
CA ASN A 645 56.03 -38.68 -13.57
C ASN A 645 55.60 -38.55 -15.02
N LEU A 646 55.96 -37.44 -15.66
CA LEU A 646 56.22 -37.33 -17.11
C LEU A 646 57.40 -36.36 -17.25
N GLY A 647 58.56 -36.86 -16.83
CA GLY A 647 59.88 -36.36 -17.18
C GLY A 647 60.64 -37.54 -17.78
N ASP A 648 61.28 -37.28 -18.92
CA ASP A 648 62.09 -38.19 -19.77
C ASP A 648 61.30 -39.17 -20.66
N PHE A 649 60.78 -38.68 -21.79
CA PHE A 649 61.22 -38.99 -23.16
C PHE A 649 60.48 -38.15 -24.20
#